data_AF-A0A2W4I846-F1
#
_entry.id   AF-A0A2W4I846-F1
#
_cell.length_a   1.000
_cell.length_b   1.000
_cell.length_c   1.000
_cell.angle_alpha   90.00
_cell.angle_beta   90.00
_cell.angle_gamma   90.00
#
_symmetry.space_group_name_H-M   'P 1'
#
loop_
_entity.id
_entity.type
_entity.pdbx_description
1 polymer ?
#
loop_
_entity_poly.entity_id
_entity_poly.type
_entity_poly.pdbx_seq_one_letter_code
_entity_poly.pdbx_strand_id
1 'polypeptide(L)'
;MNNKIIASETDRAKKSESAKKITVTYDGAPITGANLKTNKSMEEQDKQIKDFVDTIRRNKKPGGIFFVAPSQALLYSTAQLIKGTEINLVAQDINVGTGKENTGNVTVAQLKEFEEMGVLVFGALVGHSENRENFRKNVTTDSKKENDFYGEKVNELVKAGFAPVLCIGEKFDTRYPQGKEGTENISQVRSLLKSQLEGALSGVTTADVETLAAKGRPITIAYEPVWAIGTGVTATPEQANDTCAYINSLLVTKFGAEAAKKIAIQYGGSVNEENSFELGMQQFINGSLVGGKSYGETGGMPSIFYISHENQKAVDYTAEMRKGSIVNILDSEERKALFEKALEIGRTPNVQAAFPKSRTLLVSGEVIQKAMEMKGNAMSIAVNGRNSWVIEGALRAAQKANSALIIEIAKSEGGIEKAYCPHNIVELAKVVDKISNRLGITVPVAIHADHYGIKNEVDIEKAYKEIPQMINAGVTSIALDPSHLPNAENLLTTIKLAKLIQQIAPYISLEVEVGEIKGKEGLSTPDEAEFLIAGLNAHGIHPIWIAVNNGTTHGIEADGAGIQTSLTAQIHEAVAKYGVSGAQHGTSGNSIYKLLKIAMETNTTKANVATALQMISWGCEVDKYGNAKMENKKPVKVPGKGVTEESWEAMMKLVDEKGWTGGNVKNLNKPIDEMLAAQPAEVQERMVADVEAFVYHLMTDVFNSTGTADYALKAIEEANGYKIARDVKVIENPADWTEDMIHARAAKLESDKGPEGNFDD
;
A
#
# COMPACT_ATOMS: atom_id res chain seq x y z
N MET A 1 -26.55 -54.10 -55.89
CA MET A 1 -25.36 -53.91 -55.04
C MET A 1 -25.67 -52.73 -54.13
N ASN A 2 -26.32 -52.95 -52.99
CA ASN A 2 -25.79 -53.43 -51.71
C ASN A 2 -24.94 -52.40 -50.93
N ASN A 3 -25.46 -52.16 -49.72
CA ASN A 3 -24.81 -51.90 -48.43
C ASN A 3 -24.36 -50.45 -48.15
N LYS A 4 -25.01 -49.70 -47.24
CA LYS A 4 -25.12 -49.84 -45.76
C LYS A 4 -23.77 -50.03 -45.05
N ILE A 5 -23.47 -49.11 -44.11
CA ILE A 5 -23.06 -49.29 -42.69
C ILE A 5 -22.85 -47.85 -42.15
N ILE A 6 -23.84 -47.23 -41.49
CA ILE A 6 -23.95 -47.10 -40.02
C ILE A 6 -22.62 -46.71 -39.36
N ALA A 7 -22.35 -45.40 -39.27
CA ALA A 7 -21.55 -44.85 -38.19
C ALA A 7 -22.51 -44.47 -37.06
N SER A 8 -22.35 -45.15 -35.94
CA SER A 8 -23.28 -45.29 -34.83
C SER A 8 -23.49 -44.00 -34.02
N GLU A 9 -24.68 -43.87 -33.43
CA GLU A 9 -25.07 -42.85 -32.43
C GLU A 9 -24.15 -42.81 -31.19
N THR A 10 -23.18 -43.70 -31.08
CA THR A 10 -22.13 -43.71 -30.04
C THR A 10 -21.04 -42.65 -30.22
N ASP A 11 -20.84 -42.08 -31.42
CA ASP A 11 -19.80 -41.05 -31.63
C ASP A 11 -20.27 -39.62 -31.29
N ARG A 12 -21.59 -39.38 -31.24
CA ARG A 12 -22.14 -38.15 -30.67
C ARG A 12 -22.29 -38.21 -29.15
N ALA A 13 -22.36 -39.41 -28.57
CA ALA A 13 -22.37 -39.61 -27.11
C ALA A 13 -20.98 -39.54 -26.47
N LYS A 14 -19.88 -39.70 -27.24
CA LYS A 14 -18.50 -39.65 -26.71
C LYS A 14 -17.82 -38.28 -26.72
N LYS A 15 -18.49 -37.22 -27.19
CA LYS A 15 -18.00 -35.82 -27.12
C LYS A 15 -18.68 -34.97 -26.05
N SER A 16 -19.49 -35.56 -25.16
CA SER A 16 -20.09 -34.87 -24.00
C SER A 16 -19.47 -35.24 -22.66
N GLU A 17 -18.33 -35.93 -22.62
CA GLU A 17 -17.77 -36.45 -21.36
C GLU A 17 -16.28 -36.15 -21.22
N SER A 18 -15.97 -34.86 -21.02
CA SER A 18 -14.90 -34.43 -20.12
C SER A 18 -15.04 -32.93 -19.90
N ALA A 19 -16.10 -32.50 -19.21
CA ALA A 19 -15.93 -31.30 -18.40
C ALA A 19 -14.78 -31.64 -17.45
N LYS A 20 -13.58 -31.09 -17.69
CA LYS A 20 -12.47 -31.18 -16.72
C LYS A 20 -13.08 -30.74 -15.41
N LYS A 21 -13.31 -31.69 -14.49
CA LYS A 21 -13.71 -31.39 -13.12
C LYS A 21 -12.56 -30.57 -12.57
N ILE A 22 -12.70 -29.25 -12.59
CA ILE A 22 -11.70 -28.34 -12.03
C ILE A 22 -11.73 -28.64 -10.55
N THR A 23 -10.85 -29.54 -10.12
CA THR A 23 -10.71 -29.91 -8.73
C THR A 23 -9.63 -28.97 -8.21
N VAL A 24 -10.05 -27.75 -7.85
CA VAL A 24 -9.16 -26.80 -7.18
C VAL A 24 -9.09 -27.28 -5.73
N THR A 25 -7.91 -27.69 -5.26
CA THR A 25 -7.68 -27.83 -3.83
C THR A 25 -7.56 -26.43 -3.24
N TYR A 26 -8.26 -26.14 -2.14
CA TYR A 26 -8.06 -24.88 -1.43
C TYR A 26 -6.71 -24.85 -0.74
N ASP A 27 -5.90 -23.87 -1.09
CA ASP A 27 -4.51 -23.66 -0.62
C ASP A 27 -4.33 -22.32 0.12
N GLY A 28 -5.43 -21.70 0.56
CA GLY A 28 -5.41 -20.39 1.22
C GLY A 28 -5.82 -19.23 0.30
N ALA A 29 -6.21 -19.51 -0.94
CA ALA A 29 -6.67 -18.51 -1.91
C ALA A 29 -7.79 -17.60 -1.33
N PRO A 30 -7.85 -16.31 -1.68
CA PRO A 30 -8.88 -15.41 -1.19
C PRO A 30 -10.30 -15.89 -1.57
N ILE A 31 -11.26 -15.70 -0.66
CA ILE A 31 -12.67 -16.01 -0.89
C ILE A 31 -13.51 -14.73 -0.85
N THR A 32 -14.10 -14.36 -1.97
CA THR A 32 -14.96 -13.16 -2.05
C THR A 32 -16.40 -13.56 -2.35
N GLY A 33 -17.29 -13.24 -1.41
CA GLY A 33 -18.70 -13.59 -1.45
C GLY A 33 -19.60 -12.37 -1.57
N ALA A 34 -20.68 -12.46 -2.36
CA ALA A 34 -21.75 -11.45 -2.34
C ALA A 34 -22.98 -11.98 -1.65
N ASN A 35 -23.38 -11.32 -0.57
CA ASN A 35 -24.72 -11.45 -0.04
C ASN A 35 -25.62 -10.35 -0.64
N LEU A 36 -26.43 -10.71 -1.64
CA LEU A 36 -27.34 -9.75 -2.29
C LEU A 36 -28.50 -9.31 -1.39
N LYS A 37 -28.73 -10.04 -0.29
CA LYS A 37 -29.89 -9.87 0.61
C LYS A 37 -31.22 -9.87 -0.18
N THR A 38 -32.23 -9.22 0.36
CA THR A 38 -33.57 -9.06 -0.23
C THR A 38 -33.94 -7.57 -0.43
N ASN A 39 -32.92 -6.71 -0.60
CA ASN A 39 -33.09 -5.25 -0.57
C ASN A 39 -33.54 -4.62 -1.91
N LYS A 40 -33.60 -5.39 -2.99
CA LYS A 40 -33.89 -4.93 -4.35
C LYS A 40 -35.01 -5.75 -4.96
N SER A 41 -35.69 -5.21 -5.96
CA SER A 41 -36.64 -5.98 -6.75
C SER A 41 -35.95 -7.15 -7.47
N MET A 42 -36.73 -8.16 -7.85
CA MET A 42 -36.21 -9.30 -8.60
C MET A 42 -35.52 -8.88 -9.90
N GLU A 43 -36.06 -7.89 -10.60
CA GLU A 43 -35.50 -7.40 -11.87
C GLU A 43 -34.14 -6.71 -11.65
N GLU A 44 -34.03 -5.85 -10.64
CA GLU A 44 -32.79 -5.18 -10.30
C GLU A 44 -31.69 -6.16 -9.84
N GLN A 45 -32.08 -7.17 -9.05
CA GLN A 45 -31.14 -8.18 -8.58
C GLN A 45 -30.69 -9.11 -9.71
N ASP A 46 -31.59 -9.50 -10.63
CA ASP A 46 -31.25 -10.28 -11.82
C ASP A 46 -30.32 -9.52 -12.78
N LYS A 47 -30.56 -8.21 -12.99
CA LYS A 47 -29.65 -7.33 -13.74
C LYS A 47 -28.25 -7.30 -13.11
N GLN A 48 -28.17 -7.14 -11.79
CA GLN A 48 -26.88 -7.14 -11.08
C GLN A 48 -26.10 -8.43 -11.25
N ILE A 49 -26.78 -9.57 -11.20
CA ILE A 49 -26.14 -10.88 -11.40
C ILE A 49 -25.61 -10.99 -12.83
N LYS A 50 -26.38 -10.55 -13.84
CA LYS A 50 -25.95 -10.54 -15.24
C LYS A 50 -24.73 -9.65 -15.46
N ASP A 51 -24.79 -8.40 -14.99
CA ASP A 51 -23.69 -7.43 -15.10
C ASP A 51 -22.41 -7.97 -14.44
N PHE A 52 -22.54 -8.62 -13.28
CA PHE A 52 -21.44 -9.28 -12.59
C PHE A 52 -20.85 -10.44 -13.42
N VAL A 53 -21.68 -11.37 -13.89
CA VAL A 53 -21.26 -12.51 -14.72
C VAL A 53 -20.53 -12.05 -15.98
N ASP A 54 -21.05 -11.04 -16.68
CA ASP A 54 -20.46 -10.51 -17.90
C ASP A 54 -19.14 -9.81 -17.64
N THR A 55 -18.96 -9.18 -16.48
CA THR A 55 -17.69 -8.58 -16.07
C THR A 55 -16.62 -9.65 -15.84
N ILE A 56 -16.97 -10.73 -15.12
CA ILE A 56 -16.06 -11.86 -14.89
C ILE A 56 -15.66 -12.53 -16.21
N ARG A 57 -16.60 -12.69 -17.15
CA ARG A 57 -16.32 -13.27 -18.47
C ARG A 57 -15.37 -12.41 -19.32
N ARG A 58 -15.52 -11.08 -19.28
CA ARG A 58 -14.73 -10.15 -20.11
C ARG A 58 -13.26 -10.06 -19.71
N ASN A 59 -12.98 -10.06 -18.42
CA ASN A 59 -11.67 -9.63 -17.91
C ASN A 59 -10.66 -10.78 -17.69
N LYS A 60 -11.06 -12.05 -17.94
CA LYS A 60 -10.31 -13.27 -17.59
C LYS A 60 -9.97 -13.35 -16.08
N LYS A 61 -9.98 -14.57 -15.54
CA LYS A 61 -9.97 -14.74 -14.09
C LYS A 61 -8.63 -14.33 -13.44
N PRO A 62 -8.66 -13.47 -12.42
CA PRO A 62 -7.69 -13.48 -11.34
C PRO A 62 -7.99 -14.67 -10.42
N GLY A 63 -7.00 -15.43 -9.95
CA GLY A 63 -7.22 -16.59 -9.06
C GLY A 63 -8.05 -16.27 -7.80
N GLY A 64 -8.68 -17.29 -7.19
CA GLY A 64 -9.54 -17.15 -5.98
C GLY A 64 -10.85 -17.96 -6.04
N ILE A 65 -11.59 -18.01 -4.91
CA ILE A 65 -12.94 -18.59 -4.82
C ILE A 65 -13.98 -17.47 -4.74
N PHE A 66 -15.03 -17.61 -5.54
CA PHE A 66 -16.06 -16.58 -5.67
C PHE A 66 -17.44 -17.17 -5.54
N PHE A 67 -18.31 -16.49 -4.80
CA PHE A 67 -19.69 -16.92 -4.70
C PHE A 67 -20.69 -15.77 -4.69
N VAL A 68 -21.90 -16.07 -5.15
CA VAL A 68 -23.06 -15.20 -5.08
C VAL A 68 -24.16 -15.87 -4.26
N ALA A 69 -24.72 -15.13 -3.32
CA ALA A 69 -25.88 -15.51 -2.53
C ALA A 69 -27.09 -14.65 -2.91
N PRO A 70 -27.89 -15.09 -3.91
CA PRO A 70 -29.08 -14.37 -4.35
C PRO A 70 -30.23 -14.55 -3.37
N SER A 71 -31.28 -13.73 -3.51
CA SER A 71 -32.54 -14.01 -2.83
C SER A 71 -33.08 -15.38 -3.23
N GLN A 72 -33.81 -16.03 -2.33
CA GLN A 72 -34.36 -17.36 -2.58
C GLN A 72 -35.22 -17.44 -3.86
N ALA A 73 -35.96 -16.37 -4.18
CA ALA A 73 -36.77 -16.28 -5.40
C ALA A 73 -35.95 -16.36 -6.70
N LEU A 74 -34.67 -15.99 -6.65
CA LEU A 74 -33.76 -15.95 -7.79
C LEU A 74 -32.71 -17.06 -7.78
N LEU A 75 -32.78 -18.02 -6.85
CA LEU A 75 -31.76 -19.05 -6.72
C LEU A 75 -31.61 -19.89 -8.01
N TYR A 76 -32.74 -20.31 -8.60
CA TYR A 76 -32.75 -21.08 -9.85
C TYR A 76 -32.27 -20.27 -11.06
N SER A 77 -32.73 -19.03 -11.24
CA SER A 77 -32.30 -18.19 -12.37
C SER A 77 -30.82 -17.85 -12.27
N THR A 78 -30.33 -17.56 -11.06
CA THR A 78 -28.90 -17.35 -10.79
C THR A 78 -28.09 -18.59 -11.16
N ALA A 79 -28.54 -19.78 -10.75
CA ALA A 79 -27.89 -21.04 -11.08
C ALA A 79 -27.76 -21.24 -12.61
N GLN A 80 -28.78 -20.87 -13.39
CA GLN A 80 -28.71 -20.91 -14.87
C GLN A 80 -27.71 -19.90 -15.43
N LEU A 81 -27.71 -18.66 -14.92
CA LEU A 81 -26.84 -17.59 -15.41
C LEU A 81 -25.36 -17.90 -15.19
N ILE A 82 -25.03 -18.45 -14.02
CA ILE A 82 -23.65 -18.76 -13.63
C ILE A 82 -23.17 -20.14 -14.14
N LYS A 83 -24.05 -20.95 -14.72
CA LYS A 83 -23.67 -22.27 -15.26
C LYS A 83 -22.56 -22.14 -16.30
N GLY A 84 -21.52 -22.97 -16.17
CA GLY A 84 -20.33 -22.92 -17.03
C GLY A 84 -19.38 -21.75 -16.73
N THR A 85 -19.68 -20.94 -15.71
CA THR A 85 -18.73 -19.99 -15.13
C THR A 85 -18.05 -20.62 -13.91
N GLU A 86 -17.06 -19.95 -13.36
CA GLU A 86 -16.39 -20.37 -12.13
C GLU A 86 -16.96 -19.70 -10.87
N ILE A 87 -18.12 -19.05 -10.98
CA ILE A 87 -18.85 -18.45 -9.86
C ILE A 87 -19.60 -19.56 -9.14
N ASN A 88 -19.46 -19.63 -7.82
CA ASN A 88 -20.19 -20.58 -7.00
C ASN A 88 -21.54 -20.01 -6.57
N LEU A 89 -22.55 -20.86 -6.52
CA LEU A 89 -23.82 -20.57 -5.88
C LEU A 89 -23.71 -20.79 -4.37
N VAL A 90 -24.26 -19.85 -3.61
CA VAL A 90 -24.49 -19.96 -2.16
C VAL A 90 -25.95 -19.64 -1.87
N ALA A 91 -26.63 -20.42 -1.04
CA ALA A 91 -27.95 -20.01 -0.53
C ALA A 91 -27.79 -19.03 0.64
N GLN A 92 -28.71 -18.07 0.80
CA GLN A 92 -28.68 -17.12 1.93
C GLN A 92 -29.05 -17.74 3.28
N ASP A 93 -29.72 -18.91 3.27
CA ASP A 93 -29.98 -19.75 4.43
C ASP A 93 -30.40 -21.16 3.94
N ILE A 94 -30.36 -22.14 4.85
CA ILE A 94 -30.99 -23.46 4.66
C ILE A 94 -31.77 -23.85 5.91
N ASN A 95 -32.74 -24.76 5.80
CA ASN A 95 -33.35 -25.37 6.97
C ASN A 95 -32.83 -26.78 7.23
N VAL A 96 -32.92 -27.22 8.49
CA VAL A 96 -32.51 -28.57 8.91
C VAL A 96 -33.66 -29.54 8.65
N GLY A 97 -33.43 -30.64 7.91
CA GLY A 97 -34.42 -31.73 7.77
C GLY A 97 -34.46 -32.42 6.41
N THR A 98 -34.59 -33.75 6.43
CA THR A 98 -34.54 -34.64 5.25
C THR A 98 -35.90 -34.90 4.57
N GLY A 99 -36.97 -34.14 4.89
CA GLY A 99 -38.31 -34.46 4.40
C GLY A 99 -39.37 -33.36 4.50
N LYS A 100 -40.56 -33.70 3.97
CA LYS A 100 -41.73 -32.90 3.51
C LYS A 100 -42.27 -31.74 4.38
N GLU A 101 -41.70 -31.42 5.55
CA GLU A 101 -42.19 -30.37 6.47
C GLU A 101 -41.32 -29.10 6.45
N ASN A 102 -40.89 -28.67 5.26
CA ASN A 102 -39.97 -27.53 5.07
C ASN A 102 -40.57 -26.40 4.22
N THR A 103 -41.88 -26.17 4.33
CA THR A 103 -42.60 -25.15 3.54
C THR A 103 -41.88 -23.81 3.55
N GLY A 104 -41.53 -23.31 2.35
CA GLY A 104 -40.89 -22.01 2.16
C GLY A 104 -39.37 -21.98 2.34
N ASN A 105 -38.70 -23.08 2.71
CA ASN A 105 -37.24 -23.09 2.96
C ASN A 105 -36.43 -23.72 1.82
N VAL A 106 -35.16 -23.31 1.71
CA VAL A 106 -34.16 -23.99 0.88
C VAL A 106 -33.63 -25.22 1.61
N THR A 107 -33.47 -26.32 0.89
CA THR A 107 -32.97 -27.60 1.40
C THR A 107 -31.65 -27.97 0.75
N VAL A 108 -30.87 -28.82 1.44
CA VAL A 108 -29.62 -29.36 0.89
C VAL A 108 -29.86 -30.23 -0.36
N ALA A 109 -31.04 -30.86 -0.49
CA ALA A 109 -31.41 -31.59 -1.69
C ALA A 109 -31.43 -30.68 -2.94
N GLN A 110 -32.00 -29.47 -2.82
CA GLN A 110 -32.00 -28.50 -3.91
C GLN A 110 -30.59 -28.04 -4.28
N LEU A 111 -29.68 -27.91 -3.31
CA LEU A 111 -28.26 -27.61 -3.58
C LEU A 111 -27.59 -28.73 -4.39
N LYS A 112 -27.90 -30.00 -4.09
CA LYS A 112 -27.42 -31.15 -4.89
C LYS A 112 -27.96 -31.13 -6.31
N GLU A 113 -29.25 -30.83 -6.48
CA GLU A 113 -29.85 -30.71 -7.82
C GLU A 113 -29.13 -29.66 -8.67
N PHE A 114 -28.77 -28.49 -8.10
CA PHE A 114 -27.96 -27.50 -8.81
C PHE A 114 -26.56 -28.01 -9.17
N GLU A 115 -25.89 -28.73 -8.26
CA GLU A 115 -24.58 -29.33 -8.53
C GLU A 115 -24.66 -30.38 -9.68
N GLU A 116 -25.70 -31.21 -9.67
CA GLU A 116 -26.00 -32.20 -10.73
C GLU A 116 -26.31 -31.53 -12.08
N MET A 117 -26.87 -30.33 -12.07
CA MET A 117 -27.07 -29.51 -13.27
C MET A 117 -25.76 -28.92 -13.84
N GLY A 118 -24.62 -29.15 -13.19
CA GLY A 118 -23.31 -28.64 -13.60
C GLY A 118 -23.01 -27.22 -13.11
N VAL A 119 -23.71 -26.77 -12.07
CA VAL A 119 -23.44 -25.48 -11.40
C VAL A 119 -22.44 -25.73 -10.29
N LEU A 120 -21.47 -24.83 -10.10
CA LEU A 120 -20.61 -24.88 -8.93
C LEU A 120 -21.42 -24.42 -7.72
N VAL A 121 -21.54 -25.27 -6.70
CA VAL A 121 -22.32 -24.96 -5.49
C VAL A 121 -21.39 -25.06 -4.29
N PHE A 122 -21.18 -23.92 -3.63
CA PHE A 122 -20.31 -23.85 -2.46
C PHE A 122 -21.05 -24.36 -1.22
N GLY A 123 -22.27 -23.86 -0.99
CA GLY A 123 -23.12 -24.25 0.13
C GLY A 123 -24.12 -23.17 0.51
N ALA A 124 -24.12 -22.73 1.76
CA ALA A 124 -25.05 -21.71 2.26
C ALA A 124 -24.42 -20.81 3.33
N LEU A 125 -24.92 -19.59 3.44
CA LEU A 125 -24.71 -18.75 4.61
C LEU A 125 -25.43 -19.38 5.81
N VAL A 126 -24.81 -19.34 6.98
CA VAL A 126 -25.37 -19.87 8.22
C VAL A 126 -25.18 -18.83 9.32
N GLY A 127 -26.27 -18.42 9.97
CA GLY A 127 -26.19 -17.52 11.12
C GLY A 127 -25.82 -16.09 10.78
N HIS A 128 -26.17 -15.58 9.60
CA HIS A 128 -26.04 -14.15 9.28
C HIS A 128 -26.72 -13.31 10.37
N SER A 129 -26.13 -12.17 10.73
CA SER A 129 -26.57 -11.30 11.82
C SER A 129 -28.09 -10.98 11.80
N GLU A 130 -28.66 -10.72 10.62
CA GLU A 130 -30.10 -10.50 10.42
C GLU A 130 -30.94 -11.75 10.79
N ASN A 131 -30.48 -12.95 10.43
CA ASN A 131 -31.14 -14.21 10.79
C ASN A 131 -31.03 -14.50 12.28
N ARG A 132 -29.88 -14.21 12.90
CA ARG A 132 -29.69 -14.30 14.36
C ARG A 132 -30.64 -13.36 15.10
N GLU A 133 -30.78 -12.13 14.62
CA GLU A 133 -31.72 -11.18 15.19
C GLU A 133 -33.18 -11.64 15.06
N ASN A 134 -33.57 -12.13 13.89
CA ASN A 134 -34.91 -12.67 13.67
C ASN A 134 -35.19 -13.91 14.53
N PHE A 135 -34.20 -14.81 14.68
CA PHE A 135 -34.32 -15.98 15.56
C PHE A 135 -34.48 -15.57 17.03
N ARG A 136 -33.71 -14.58 17.50
CA ARG A 136 -33.84 -14.08 18.88
C ARG A 136 -35.19 -13.42 19.15
N LYS A 137 -35.74 -12.70 18.17
CA LYS A 137 -37.06 -12.06 18.27
C LYS A 137 -38.21 -13.05 18.29
N ASN A 138 -38.12 -14.12 17.49
CA ASN A 138 -39.27 -14.98 17.19
C ASN A 138 -39.20 -16.38 17.83
N VAL A 139 -38.01 -16.85 18.25
CA VAL A 139 -37.80 -18.22 18.73
C VAL A 139 -37.33 -18.23 20.18
N THR A 140 -36.14 -17.71 20.47
CA THR A 140 -35.60 -17.70 21.83
C THR A 140 -34.44 -16.71 22.00
N THR A 141 -34.33 -16.10 23.19
CA THR A 141 -33.20 -15.26 23.58
C THR A 141 -32.05 -16.04 24.24
N ASP A 142 -32.20 -17.36 24.40
CA ASP A 142 -31.15 -18.25 24.93
C ASP A 142 -30.04 -18.45 23.87
N SER A 143 -28.87 -17.89 24.14
CA SER A 143 -27.71 -17.93 23.24
C SER A 143 -27.22 -19.36 22.96
N LYS A 144 -27.37 -20.29 23.91
CA LYS A 144 -26.96 -21.69 23.68
C LYS A 144 -27.89 -22.34 22.65
N LYS A 145 -29.20 -22.17 22.79
CA LYS A 145 -30.18 -22.71 21.84
C LYS A 145 -30.02 -22.12 20.44
N GLU A 146 -29.73 -20.83 20.35
CA GLU A 146 -29.39 -20.18 19.08
C GLU A 146 -28.16 -20.82 18.43
N ASN A 147 -27.07 -20.99 19.18
CA ASN A 147 -25.84 -21.56 18.64
C ASN A 147 -25.98 -23.04 18.26
N ASP A 148 -26.71 -23.83 19.07
CA ASP A 148 -27.04 -25.23 18.77
C ASP A 148 -27.84 -25.33 17.46
N PHE A 149 -28.85 -24.46 17.25
CA PHE A 149 -29.65 -24.41 16.03
C PHE A 149 -28.82 -24.13 14.77
N TYR A 150 -27.89 -23.17 14.82
CA TYR A 150 -26.98 -22.94 13.70
C TYR A 150 -25.94 -24.06 13.53
N GLY A 151 -25.56 -24.74 14.61
CA GLY A 151 -24.71 -25.94 14.55
C GLY A 151 -25.37 -27.10 13.82
N GLU A 152 -26.68 -27.29 13.98
CA GLU A 152 -27.42 -28.30 13.22
C GLU A 152 -27.38 -28.03 11.71
N LYS A 153 -27.56 -26.77 11.29
CA LYS A 153 -27.44 -26.35 9.87
C LYS A 153 -26.03 -26.58 9.32
N VAL A 154 -25.00 -26.21 10.08
CA VAL A 154 -23.60 -26.48 9.72
C VAL A 154 -23.38 -27.97 9.49
N ASN A 155 -23.81 -28.81 10.44
CA ASN A 155 -23.65 -30.25 10.35
C ASN A 155 -24.37 -30.85 9.15
N GLU A 156 -25.55 -30.33 8.77
CA GLU A 156 -26.27 -30.80 7.59
C GLU A 156 -25.54 -30.49 6.28
N LEU A 157 -25.00 -29.28 6.12
CA LEU A 157 -24.19 -28.90 4.95
C LEU A 157 -22.95 -29.78 4.84
N VAL A 158 -22.19 -29.89 5.94
CA VAL A 158 -20.93 -30.63 5.99
C VAL A 158 -21.15 -32.10 5.64
N LYS A 159 -22.17 -32.75 6.23
CA LYS A 159 -22.53 -34.15 5.93
C LYS A 159 -22.90 -34.36 4.46
N ALA A 160 -23.48 -33.35 3.81
CA ALA A 160 -23.81 -33.39 2.40
C ALA A 160 -22.65 -33.01 1.48
N GLY A 161 -21.50 -32.63 2.03
CA GLY A 161 -20.31 -32.24 1.29
C GLY A 161 -20.33 -30.79 0.79
N PHE A 162 -21.22 -29.94 1.31
CA PHE A 162 -21.23 -28.50 1.07
C PHE A 162 -20.58 -27.74 2.22
N ALA A 163 -20.06 -26.56 1.91
CA ALA A 163 -19.38 -25.71 2.88
C ALA A 163 -20.33 -24.67 3.50
N PRO A 164 -20.37 -24.55 4.83
CA PRO A 164 -21.01 -23.42 5.49
C PRO A 164 -20.14 -22.16 5.33
N VAL A 165 -20.80 -21.05 5.05
CA VAL A 165 -20.27 -19.70 5.32
C VAL A 165 -20.89 -19.25 6.64
N LEU A 166 -20.22 -19.56 7.74
CA LEU A 166 -20.69 -19.32 9.10
C LEU A 166 -20.46 -17.87 9.51
N CYS A 167 -21.53 -17.11 9.66
CA CYS A 167 -21.48 -15.73 10.13
C CYS A 167 -21.50 -15.67 11.67
N ILE A 168 -20.54 -14.94 12.24
CA ILE A 168 -20.40 -14.68 13.67
C ILE A 168 -20.04 -13.22 13.90
N GLY A 169 -20.44 -12.64 15.03
CA GLY A 169 -20.28 -11.21 15.24
C GLY A 169 -21.01 -10.64 16.45
N GLU A 170 -20.62 -9.44 16.82
CA GLU A 170 -21.12 -8.68 17.98
C GLU A 170 -21.85 -7.40 17.58
N LYS A 171 -22.78 -6.95 18.44
CA LYS A 171 -23.47 -5.65 18.32
C LYS A 171 -22.63 -4.52 18.92
N PHE A 172 -22.99 -3.27 18.60
CA PHE A 172 -22.32 -2.07 19.10
C PHE A 172 -22.18 -2.10 20.62
N ASP A 173 -23.29 -2.30 21.35
CA ASP A 173 -23.29 -2.30 22.82
C ASP A 173 -22.47 -3.44 23.44
N THR A 174 -22.16 -4.50 22.68
CA THR A 174 -21.28 -5.57 23.14
C THR A 174 -19.82 -5.15 23.09
N ARG A 175 -19.42 -4.43 22.04
CA ARG A 175 -18.06 -3.91 21.89
C ARG A 175 -17.85 -2.64 22.70
N TYR A 176 -18.77 -1.69 22.62
CA TYR A 176 -18.73 -0.36 23.22
C TYR A 176 -19.83 -0.23 24.28
N PRO A 177 -19.66 -0.81 25.47
CA PRO A 177 -20.62 -0.66 26.56
C PRO A 177 -20.86 0.83 26.85
N GLN A 178 -22.10 1.15 27.20
CA GLN A 178 -22.59 2.53 27.44
C GLN A 178 -22.71 3.41 26.19
N GLY A 179 -22.61 2.84 24.98
CA GLY A 179 -22.89 3.58 23.76
C GLY A 179 -21.77 4.55 23.33
N LYS A 180 -20.54 4.36 23.83
CA LYS A 180 -19.43 5.29 23.59
C LYS A 180 -18.24 4.57 22.95
N GLU A 181 -17.76 5.08 21.82
CA GLU A 181 -16.48 4.66 21.26
C GLU A 181 -15.34 4.95 22.26
N GLY A 182 -14.33 4.08 22.32
CA GLY A 182 -13.23 4.15 23.29
C GLY A 182 -13.46 3.43 24.62
N THR A 183 -14.63 2.84 24.88
CA THR A 183 -14.92 2.03 26.10
C THR A 183 -14.85 0.52 25.86
N GLU A 184 -14.00 0.07 24.94
CA GLU A 184 -14.01 -1.30 24.39
C GLU A 184 -14.01 -2.43 25.43
N ASN A 185 -14.96 -3.35 25.32
CA ASN A 185 -15.04 -4.57 26.13
C ASN A 185 -14.64 -5.81 25.34
N ILE A 186 -13.34 -5.89 25.03
CA ILE A 186 -12.77 -7.00 24.23
C ILE A 186 -13.00 -8.37 24.87
N SER A 187 -13.01 -8.45 26.20
CA SER A 187 -13.30 -9.71 26.92
C SER A 187 -14.69 -10.23 26.62
N GLN A 188 -15.70 -9.35 26.58
CA GLN A 188 -17.08 -9.73 26.24
C GLN A 188 -17.20 -10.13 24.76
N VAL A 189 -16.56 -9.38 23.85
CA VAL A 189 -16.50 -9.73 22.41
C VAL A 189 -15.93 -11.12 22.22
N ARG A 190 -14.77 -11.41 22.82
CA ARG A 190 -14.10 -12.71 22.75
C ARG A 190 -14.98 -13.84 23.28
N SER A 191 -15.62 -13.64 24.44
CA SER A 191 -16.55 -14.61 25.03
C SER A 191 -17.73 -14.94 24.10
N LEU A 192 -18.35 -13.91 23.50
CA LEU A 192 -19.46 -14.07 22.56
C LEU A 192 -19.03 -14.84 21.31
N LEU A 193 -17.95 -14.41 20.65
CA LEU A 193 -17.45 -15.05 19.43
C LEU A 193 -17.05 -16.50 19.67
N LYS A 194 -16.41 -16.79 20.82
CA LYS A 194 -16.10 -18.15 21.23
C LYS A 194 -17.37 -19.01 21.33
N SER A 195 -18.39 -18.52 22.02
CA SER A 195 -19.66 -19.25 22.18
C SER A 195 -20.34 -19.52 20.82
N GLN A 196 -20.40 -18.51 19.95
CA GLN A 196 -20.98 -18.66 18.60
C GLN A 196 -20.21 -19.68 17.75
N LEU A 197 -18.88 -19.62 17.75
CA LEU A 197 -18.03 -20.51 16.98
C LEU A 197 -18.06 -21.96 17.50
N GLU A 198 -17.90 -22.16 18.81
CA GLU A 198 -17.87 -23.49 19.42
C GLU A 198 -19.21 -24.22 19.27
N GLY A 199 -20.33 -23.51 19.45
CA GLY A 199 -21.66 -24.09 19.27
C GLY A 199 -21.92 -24.47 17.81
N ALA A 200 -21.63 -23.57 16.88
CA ALA A 200 -21.87 -23.81 15.45
C ALA A 200 -20.96 -24.90 14.85
N LEU A 201 -19.72 -25.04 15.35
CA LEU A 201 -18.77 -26.05 14.85
C LEU A 201 -18.70 -27.30 15.74
N SER A 202 -19.61 -27.46 16.71
CA SER A 202 -19.57 -28.54 17.71
C SER A 202 -19.50 -29.94 17.09
N GLY A 203 -20.22 -30.18 15.99
CA GLY A 203 -20.27 -31.47 15.28
C GLY A 203 -19.30 -31.62 14.10
N VAL A 204 -18.47 -30.62 13.82
CA VAL A 204 -17.48 -30.66 12.72
C VAL A 204 -16.18 -31.29 13.19
N THR A 205 -15.65 -32.22 12.40
CA THR A 205 -14.37 -32.89 12.66
C THR A 205 -13.23 -32.32 11.80
N THR A 206 -11.98 -32.56 12.19
CA THR A 206 -10.80 -32.21 11.38
C THR A 206 -10.86 -32.82 9.97
N ALA A 207 -11.32 -34.07 9.85
CA ALA A 207 -11.44 -34.75 8.55
C ALA A 207 -12.46 -34.07 7.63
N ASP A 208 -13.53 -33.51 8.18
CA ASP A 208 -14.51 -32.74 7.41
C ASP A 208 -13.88 -31.47 6.84
N VAL A 209 -13.08 -30.75 7.64
CA VAL A 209 -12.34 -29.55 7.21
C VAL A 209 -11.45 -29.88 6.02
N GLU A 210 -10.65 -30.94 6.15
CA GLU A 210 -9.72 -31.35 5.09
C GLU A 210 -10.43 -31.81 3.82
N THR A 211 -11.52 -32.56 3.97
CA THR A 211 -12.33 -33.06 2.85
C THR A 211 -12.96 -31.92 2.06
N LEU A 212 -13.50 -30.92 2.74
CA LEU A 212 -14.13 -29.76 2.11
C LEU A 212 -13.09 -28.87 1.42
N ALA A 213 -11.95 -28.62 2.06
CA ALA A 213 -10.83 -27.89 1.45
C ALA A 213 -10.26 -28.61 0.20
N ALA A 214 -10.12 -29.94 0.23
CA ALA A 214 -9.69 -30.73 -0.92
C ALA A 214 -10.67 -30.67 -2.11
N LYS A 215 -11.93 -30.32 -1.86
CA LYS A 215 -12.96 -30.09 -2.88
C LYS A 215 -13.03 -28.64 -3.37
N GLY A 216 -12.15 -27.75 -2.90
CA GLY A 216 -12.16 -26.34 -3.27
C GLY A 216 -13.29 -25.53 -2.63
N ARG A 217 -13.88 -26.06 -1.56
CA ARG A 217 -14.96 -25.41 -0.80
C ARG A 217 -14.65 -25.48 0.69
N PRO A 218 -13.65 -24.73 1.19
CA PRO A 218 -13.31 -24.77 2.61
C PRO A 218 -14.48 -24.26 3.45
N ILE A 219 -14.52 -24.68 4.72
CA ILE A 219 -15.38 -24.02 5.70
C ILE A 219 -14.95 -22.55 5.77
N THR A 220 -15.92 -21.64 5.74
CA THR A 220 -15.66 -20.19 5.77
C THR A 220 -16.32 -19.57 7.00
N ILE A 221 -15.57 -18.78 7.76
CA ILE A 221 -16.06 -17.98 8.88
C ILE A 221 -16.17 -16.53 8.40
N ALA A 222 -17.36 -15.95 8.38
CA ALA A 222 -17.54 -14.54 8.10
C ALA A 222 -17.68 -13.76 9.42
N TYR A 223 -16.67 -12.98 9.77
CA TYR A 223 -16.72 -12.09 10.91
C TYR A 223 -17.52 -10.82 10.57
N GLU A 224 -18.65 -10.63 11.25
CA GLU A 224 -19.60 -9.55 11.05
C GLU A 224 -19.59 -8.59 12.25
N PRO A 225 -18.76 -7.53 12.25
CA PRO A 225 -18.91 -6.44 13.22
C PRO A 225 -20.24 -5.74 12.97
N VAL A 226 -21.34 -6.19 13.59
CA VAL A 226 -22.71 -5.73 13.30
C VAL A 226 -22.84 -4.22 13.48
N TRP A 227 -22.04 -3.65 14.37
CA TRP A 227 -21.93 -2.22 14.60
C TRP A 227 -21.38 -1.41 13.42
N ALA A 228 -20.64 -2.05 12.53
CA ALA A 228 -20.08 -1.46 11.31
C ALA A 228 -20.87 -1.83 10.03
N ILE A 229 -21.99 -2.57 10.15
CA ILE A 229 -22.81 -2.97 9.00
C ILE A 229 -23.86 -1.90 8.70
N GLY A 230 -23.68 -1.18 7.59
CA GLY A 230 -24.69 -0.25 7.07
C GLY A 230 -24.87 1.03 7.89
N THR A 231 -23.99 1.29 8.85
CA THR A 231 -23.99 2.46 9.75
C THR A 231 -23.10 3.61 9.26
N GLY A 232 -22.25 3.37 8.26
CA GLY A 232 -21.23 4.32 7.80
C GLY A 232 -19.96 4.34 8.64
N VAL A 233 -19.99 3.76 9.84
CA VAL A 233 -18.81 3.48 10.66
C VAL A 233 -18.19 2.17 10.18
N THR A 234 -16.89 2.17 9.89
CA THR A 234 -16.17 0.97 9.42
C THR A 234 -15.15 0.58 10.48
N ALA A 235 -15.07 -0.71 10.82
CA ALA A 235 -13.99 -1.19 11.69
C ALA A 235 -12.65 -0.92 11.00
N THR A 236 -11.64 -0.47 11.76
CA THR A 236 -10.31 -0.31 11.19
C THR A 236 -9.77 -1.68 10.76
N PRO A 237 -8.87 -1.75 9.77
CA PRO A 237 -8.25 -3.01 9.38
C PRO A 237 -7.60 -3.77 10.56
N GLU A 238 -7.08 -3.05 11.56
CA GLU A 238 -6.49 -3.61 12.78
C GLU A 238 -7.55 -4.26 13.66
N GLN A 239 -8.66 -3.55 13.94
CA GLN A 239 -9.75 -4.10 14.74
C GLN A 239 -10.33 -5.37 14.09
N ALA A 240 -10.43 -5.36 12.76
CA ALA A 240 -10.84 -6.52 11.97
C ALA A 240 -9.81 -7.66 12.10
N ASN A 241 -8.52 -7.38 11.90
CA ASN A 241 -7.45 -8.37 11.97
C ASN A 241 -7.31 -8.98 13.36
N ASP A 242 -7.33 -8.19 14.44
CA ASP A 242 -7.22 -8.68 15.82
C ASP A 242 -8.37 -9.61 16.18
N THR A 243 -9.58 -9.28 15.72
CA THR A 243 -10.74 -10.13 15.95
C THR A 243 -10.66 -11.42 15.13
N CYS A 244 -10.21 -11.34 13.88
CA CYS A 244 -9.95 -12.52 13.04
C CYS A 244 -8.81 -13.39 13.57
N ALA A 245 -7.75 -12.80 14.13
CA ALA A 245 -6.66 -13.50 14.79
C ALA A 245 -7.18 -14.30 16.00
N TYR A 246 -8.08 -13.70 16.79
CA TYR A 246 -8.74 -14.40 17.88
C TYR A 246 -9.60 -15.57 17.38
N ILE A 247 -10.40 -15.37 16.33
CA ILE A 247 -11.18 -16.45 15.70
C ILE A 247 -10.25 -17.58 15.23
N ASN A 248 -9.15 -17.24 14.54
CA ASN A 248 -8.15 -18.22 14.11
C ASN A 248 -7.57 -18.99 15.30
N SER A 249 -7.28 -18.33 16.42
CA SER A 249 -6.77 -19.01 17.62
C SER A 249 -7.73 -20.06 18.19
N LEU A 250 -9.05 -19.82 18.09
CA LEU A 250 -10.08 -20.80 18.46
C LEU A 250 -10.12 -21.98 17.48
N LEU A 251 -9.98 -21.71 16.17
CA LEU A 251 -9.91 -22.75 15.14
C LEU A 251 -8.68 -23.64 15.33
N VAL A 252 -7.51 -23.05 15.61
CA VAL A 252 -6.28 -23.78 15.93
C VAL A 252 -6.46 -24.64 17.17
N THR A 253 -7.08 -24.09 18.22
CA THR A 253 -7.37 -24.85 19.45
C THR A 253 -8.28 -26.05 19.19
N LYS A 254 -9.30 -25.89 18.34
CA LYS A 254 -10.30 -26.94 18.08
C LYS A 254 -9.82 -28.00 17.09
N PHE A 255 -9.14 -27.63 16.01
CA PHE A 255 -8.83 -28.51 14.88
C PHE A 255 -7.33 -28.80 14.71
N GLY A 256 -6.46 -28.06 15.41
CA GLY A 256 -5.01 -28.06 15.19
C GLY A 256 -4.59 -27.08 14.09
N ALA A 257 -3.31 -26.69 14.12
CA ALA A 257 -2.77 -25.64 13.26
C ALA A 257 -2.90 -25.94 11.75
N GLU A 258 -2.64 -27.18 11.33
CA GLU A 258 -2.66 -27.54 9.91
C GLU A 258 -4.08 -27.55 9.30
N ALA A 259 -5.08 -27.95 10.09
CA ALA A 259 -6.46 -27.92 9.63
C ALA A 259 -7.05 -26.51 9.70
N ALA A 260 -6.68 -25.70 10.70
CA ALA A 260 -7.12 -24.32 10.80
C ALA A 260 -6.70 -23.47 9.58
N LYS A 261 -5.50 -23.71 9.02
CA LYS A 261 -5.05 -23.07 7.77
C LYS A 261 -5.96 -23.34 6.55
N LYS A 262 -6.75 -24.42 6.61
CA LYS A 262 -7.67 -24.83 5.53
C LYS A 262 -9.09 -24.26 5.73
N ILE A 263 -9.31 -23.45 6.78
CA ILE A 263 -10.55 -22.73 7.04
C ILE A 263 -10.34 -21.27 6.62
N ALA A 264 -11.25 -20.73 5.82
CA ALA A 264 -11.19 -19.33 5.41
C ALA A 264 -11.84 -18.42 6.46
N ILE A 265 -11.26 -17.26 6.71
CA ILE A 265 -11.86 -16.21 7.55
C ILE A 265 -12.10 -14.98 6.68
N GLN A 266 -13.36 -14.61 6.48
CA GLN A 266 -13.78 -13.42 5.75
C GLN A 266 -14.09 -12.28 6.73
N TYR A 267 -13.83 -11.05 6.28
CA TYR A 267 -14.43 -9.87 6.89
C TYR A 267 -15.78 -9.55 6.24
N GLY A 268 -16.84 -9.43 7.06
CA GLY A 268 -18.23 -9.20 6.65
C GLY A 268 -18.79 -7.84 7.05
N GLY A 269 -17.94 -6.88 7.42
CA GLY A 269 -18.34 -5.50 7.68
C GLY A 269 -18.58 -4.68 6.39
N SER A 270 -18.60 -3.35 6.51
CA SER A 270 -18.77 -2.46 5.34
C SER A 270 -17.52 -2.44 4.45
N VAL A 271 -17.45 -3.37 3.48
CA VAL A 271 -16.37 -3.43 2.47
C VAL A 271 -16.72 -2.62 1.23
N ASN A 272 -15.80 -1.78 0.79
CA ASN A 272 -15.88 -0.98 -0.43
C ASN A 272 -14.53 -1.01 -1.18
N GLU A 273 -14.46 -0.33 -2.32
CA GLU A 273 -13.24 -0.29 -3.15
C GLU A 273 -12.07 0.37 -2.41
N GLU A 274 -12.35 1.40 -1.62
CA GLU A 274 -11.35 2.19 -0.91
C GLU A 274 -10.65 1.40 0.20
N ASN A 275 -11.38 0.52 0.91
CA ASN A 275 -10.88 -0.20 2.07
C ASN A 275 -10.55 -1.68 1.81
N SER A 276 -11.05 -2.26 0.71
CA SER A 276 -10.91 -3.70 0.43
C SER A 276 -9.46 -4.15 0.30
N PHE A 277 -8.58 -3.30 -0.26
CA PHE A 277 -7.16 -3.62 -0.37
C PHE A 277 -6.50 -3.69 1.02
N GLU A 278 -6.77 -2.74 1.91
CA GLU A 278 -6.15 -2.76 3.24
C GLU A 278 -6.65 -3.89 4.13
N LEU A 279 -7.93 -4.25 4.00
CA LEU A 279 -8.54 -5.38 4.68
C LEU A 279 -8.00 -6.71 4.14
N GLY A 280 -7.84 -6.84 2.83
CA GLY A 280 -7.30 -8.04 2.19
C GLY A 280 -5.81 -8.27 2.44
N MET A 281 -5.06 -7.25 2.88
CA MET A 281 -3.65 -7.39 3.26
C MET A 281 -3.45 -7.88 4.71
N GLN A 282 -4.53 -7.93 5.51
CA GLN A 282 -4.44 -8.34 6.90
C GLN A 282 -4.15 -9.85 7.02
N GLN A 283 -3.24 -10.20 7.92
CA GLN A 283 -2.72 -11.57 8.06
C GLN A 283 -3.81 -12.64 8.26
N PHE A 284 -4.87 -12.32 9.01
CA PHE A 284 -5.92 -13.28 9.36
C PHE A 284 -7.23 -13.09 8.58
N ILE A 285 -7.21 -12.25 7.53
CA ILE A 285 -8.38 -12.00 6.67
C ILE A 285 -8.09 -12.62 5.29
N ASN A 286 -8.79 -13.70 4.97
CA ASN A 286 -8.70 -14.45 3.71
C ASN A 286 -9.86 -14.13 2.75
N GLY A 287 -10.40 -12.91 2.80
CA GLY A 287 -11.38 -12.41 1.85
C GLY A 287 -12.52 -11.63 2.50
N SER A 288 -13.63 -11.48 1.78
CA SER A 288 -14.72 -10.59 2.20
C SER A 288 -16.10 -11.15 1.88
N LEU A 289 -17.06 -10.88 2.77
CA LEU A 289 -18.50 -11.08 2.53
C LEU A 289 -19.17 -9.71 2.30
N VAL A 290 -19.37 -9.37 1.02
CA VAL A 290 -19.85 -8.06 0.58
C VAL A 290 -21.37 -8.00 0.55
N GLY A 291 -21.96 -6.93 1.10
CA GLY A 291 -23.41 -6.70 1.11
C GLY A 291 -23.97 -6.03 -0.16
N GLY A 292 -25.29 -6.09 -0.35
CA GLY A 292 -25.98 -5.60 -1.55
C GLY A 292 -25.92 -4.09 -1.85
N LYS A 293 -25.46 -3.23 -0.91
CA LYS A 293 -25.24 -1.79 -1.17
C LYS A 293 -24.02 -1.52 -2.06
N SER A 294 -23.10 -2.48 -2.21
CA SER A 294 -21.86 -2.33 -2.97
C SER A 294 -21.99 -2.66 -4.47
N TYR A 295 -23.18 -2.46 -5.08
CA TYR A 295 -23.42 -2.73 -6.51
C TYR A 295 -23.74 -1.42 -7.24
N GLY A 296 -22.75 -0.86 -7.96
CA GLY A 296 -22.91 0.26 -8.90
C GLY A 296 -22.47 -0.11 -10.32
N GLU A 297 -22.86 0.69 -11.32
CA GLU A 297 -22.59 0.44 -12.76
C GLU A 297 -21.14 0.75 -13.18
N THR A 298 -20.39 1.50 -12.36
CA THR A 298 -18.99 1.88 -12.61
C THR A 298 -18.02 1.43 -11.51
N GLY A 299 -18.51 0.68 -10.51
CA GLY A 299 -17.76 0.21 -9.35
C GLY A 299 -18.63 -0.62 -8.40
N GLY A 300 -18.07 -1.65 -7.76
CA GLY A 300 -18.80 -2.56 -6.86
C GLY A 300 -18.15 -3.92 -6.61
N MET A 301 -18.95 -5.00 -6.52
CA MET A 301 -18.41 -6.34 -6.27
C MET A 301 -17.29 -6.80 -7.24
N PRO A 302 -17.37 -6.54 -8.57
CA PRO A 302 -16.28 -6.91 -9.48
C PRO A 302 -14.93 -6.27 -9.11
N SER A 303 -14.90 -5.00 -8.72
CA SER A 303 -13.65 -4.31 -8.35
C SER A 303 -13.09 -4.84 -7.04
N ILE A 304 -13.91 -5.04 -6.00
CA ILE A 304 -13.48 -5.69 -4.73
C ILE A 304 -12.88 -7.08 -5.00
N PHE A 305 -13.42 -7.79 -5.99
CA PHE A 305 -12.90 -9.06 -6.47
C PHE A 305 -11.50 -8.92 -7.10
N TYR A 306 -11.28 -7.96 -7.99
CA TYR A 306 -9.96 -7.74 -8.59
C TYR A 306 -8.95 -7.29 -7.52
N ILE A 307 -9.39 -6.43 -6.60
CA ILE A 307 -8.60 -5.99 -5.46
C ILE A 307 -8.16 -7.19 -4.61
N SER A 308 -9.08 -8.11 -4.27
CA SER A 308 -8.75 -9.32 -3.50
C SER A 308 -7.66 -10.18 -4.16
N HIS A 309 -7.56 -10.14 -5.49
CA HIS A 309 -6.49 -10.82 -6.20
C HIS A 309 -5.19 -10.01 -6.24
N GLU A 310 -5.27 -8.68 -6.40
CA GLU A 310 -4.12 -7.79 -6.22
C GLU A 310 -3.51 -7.96 -4.83
N ASN A 311 -4.35 -8.13 -3.79
CA ASN A 311 -3.92 -8.48 -2.44
C ASN A 311 -3.10 -9.76 -2.39
N GLN A 312 -3.57 -10.84 -3.04
CA GLN A 312 -2.81 -12.08 -3.07
C GLN A 312 -1.44 -11.89 -3.75
N LYS A 313 -1.41 -11.16 -4.88
CA LYS A 313 -0.14 -10.82 -5.53
C LYS A 313 0.77 -10.02 -4.60
N ALA A 314 0.24 -9.10 -3.82
CA ALA A 314 1.00 -8.29 -2.88
C ALA A 314 1.53 -9.13 -1.69
N VAL A 315 0.73 -10.07 -1.18
CA VAL A 315 1.16 -11.04 -0.16
C VAL A 315 2.28 -11.93 -0.71
N ASP A 316 2.12 -12.47 -1.92
CA ASP A 316 3.14 -13.29 -2.57
C ASP A 316 4.42 -12.48 -2.82
N TYR A 317 4.26 -11.24 -3.28
CA TYR A 317 5.35 -10.31 -3.51
C TYR A 317 6.14 -9.99 -2.24
N THR A 318 5.47 -9.65 -1.14
CA THR A 318 6.12 -9.42 0.17
C THR A 318 6.79 -10.68 0.73
N ALA A 319 6.22 -11.87 0.47
CA ALA A 319 6.84 -13.13 0.83
C ALA A 319 8.12 -13.39 0.03
N GLU A 320 8.12 -13.12 -1.27
CA GLU A 320 9.30 -13.22 -2.13
C GLU A 320 10.37 -12.18 -1.75
N MET A 321 9.98 -10.93 -1.45
CA MET A 321 10.89 -9.92 -0.89
C MET A 321 11.61 -10.47 0.32
N ARG A 322 10.88 -11.02 1.30
CA ARG A 322 11.46 -11.57 2.55
C ARG A 322 12.40 -12.75 2.31
N LYS A 323 12.12 -13.60 1.31
CA LYS A 323 13.05 -14.68 0.91
C LYS A 323 14.32 -14.10 0.29
N GLY A 324 14.21 -13.06 -0.54
CA GLY A 324 15.36 -12.36 -1.13
C GLY A 324 16.16 -11.53 -0.12
N SER A 325 15.51 -11.00 0.92
CA SER A 325 16.09 -10.17 1.98
C SER A 325 17.09 -10.89 2.88
N ILE A 326 17.09 -12.23 2.90
CA ILE A 326 18.03 -13.05 3.69
C ILE A 326 19.32 -13.33 2.90
N VAL A 327 19.36 -13.02 1.61
CA VAL A 327 20.52 -13.30 0.75
C VAL A 327 21.34 -12.04 0.58
N ASN A 328 22.46 -11.92 1.30
CA ASN A 328 23.54 -11.05 0.85
C ASN A 328 23.93 -11.53 -0.55
N ILE A 329 23.86 -10.64 -1.53
CA ILE A 329 24.09 -10.99 -2.95
C ILE A 329 25.56 -11.34 -3.16
N LEU A 330 26.41 -10.82 -2.28
CA LEU A 330 27.84 -11.07 -2.18
C LEU A 330 28.15 -11.71 -0.83
N ASP A 331 29.17 -12.55 -0.77
CA ASP A 331 29.72 -12.94 0.53
C ASP A 331 30.38 -11.73 1.25
N SER A 332 30.67 -11.88 2.55
CA SER A 332 31.17 -10.76 3.35
C SER A 332 32.54 -10.22 2.91
N GLU A 333 33.42 -11.06 2.34
CA GLU A 333 34.75 -10.64 1.88
C GLU A 333 34.68 -10.00 0.50
N GLU A 334 33.91 -10.58 -0.42
CA GLU A 334 33.61 -9.99 -1.73
C GLU A 334 32.98 -8.61 -1.59
N ARG A 335 31.96 -8.48 -0.72
CA ARG A 335 31.31 -7.19 -0.45
C ARG A 335 32.30 -6.17 0.09
N LYS A 336 33.19 -6.57 1.00
CA LYS A 336 34.21 -5.69 1.56
C LYS A 336 35.19 -5.22 0.49
N ALA A 337 35.68 -6.12 -0.36
CA ALA A 337 36.56 -5.76 -1.48
C ALA A 337 35.88 -4.79 -2.46
N LEU A 338 34.60 -5.04 -2.77
CA LEU A 338 33.81 -4.18 -3.65
C LEU A 338 33.56 -2.80 -3.04
N PHE A 339 33.30 -2.73 -1.73
CA PHE A 339 33.18 -1.47 -1.00
C PHE A 339 34.48 -0.66 -1.02
N GLU A 340 35.64 -1.28 -0.78
CA GLU A 340 36.94 -0.59 -0.85
C GLU A 340 37.16 0.00 -2.25
N LYS A 341 36.93 -0.80 -3.30
CA LYS A 341 37.02 -0.34 -4.69
C LYS A 341 36.04 0.80 -4.97
N ALA A 342 34.79 0.68 -4.54
CA ALA A 342 33.78 1.70 -4.73
C ALA A 342 34.13 3.01 -3.99
N LEU A 343 34.80 2.96 -2.84
CA LEU A 343 35.23 4.17 -2.14
C LEU A 343 36.30 4.95 -2.92
N GLU A 344 37.16 4.24 -3.65
CA GLU A 344 38.20 4.83 -4.50
C GLU A 344 37.61 5.54 -5.72
N ILE A 345 36.63 4.93 -6.40
CA ILE A 345 36.17 5.37 -7.73
C ILE A 345 34.74 5.94 -7.77
N GLY A 346 33.90 5.58 -6.79
CA GLY A 346 32.45 5.82 -6.82
C GLY A 346 31.98 7.13 -6.20
N ARG A 347 32.85 7.83 -5.46
CA ARG A 347 32.52 9.16 -4.90
C ARG A 347 32.63 10.24 -5.97
N THR A 348 31.66 11.15 -6.02
CA THR A 348 31.67 12.26 -6.98
C THR A 348 32.81 13.25 -6.69
N PRO A 349 33.31 13.99 -7.70
CA PRO A 349 34.45 14.90 -7.51
C PRO A 349 34.25 15.95 -6.41
N ASN A 350 33.05 16.50 -6.25
CA ASN A 350 32.74 17.46 -5.19
C ASN A 350 32.79 16.83 -3.79
N VAL A 351 32.32 15.58 -3.64
CA VAL A 351 32.42 14.83 -2.38
C VAL A 351 33.88 14.54 -2.05
N GLN A 352 34.68 14.10 -3.03
CA GLN A 352 36.11 13.86 -2.84
C GLN A 352 36.85 15.14 -2.40
N ALA A 353 36.48 16.28 -2.97
CA ALA A 353 37.05 17.58 -2.61
C ALA A 353 36.63 18.02 -1.20
N ALA A 354 35.35 17.86 -0.84
CA ALA A 354 34.83 18.24 0.47
C ALA A 354 35.32 17.31 1.60
N PHE A 355 35.47 16.01 1.30
CA PHE A 355 35.76 14.96 2.29
C PHE A 355 36.88 14.00 1.83
N PRO A 356 38.13 14.47 1.63
CA PRO A 356 39.19 13.69 0.99
C PRO A 356 39.61 12.43 1.76
N LYS A 357 39.46 12.44 3.10
CA LYS A 357 39.83 11.33 3.98
C LYS A 357 38.64 10.51 4.49
N SER A 358 37.44 10.81 4.01
CA SER A 358 36.23 10.11 4.46
C SER A 358 36.20 8.66 4.00
N ARG A 359 35.69 7.79 4.88
CA ARG A 359 35.33 6.40 4.60
C ARG A 359 33.88 6.23 4.14
N THR A 360 33.08 7.30 4.14
CA THR A 360 31.68 7.28 3.72
C THR A 360 31.59 7.25 2.20
N LEU A 361 30.80 6.32 1.67
CA LEU A 361 30.52 6.21 0.25
C LEU A 361 29.34 7.11 -0.14
N LEU A 362 29.57 8.42 -0.18
CA LEU A 362 28.59 9.37 -0.73
C LEU A 362 28.61 9.32 -2.27
N VAL A 363 27.48 8.98 -2.87
CA VAL A 363 27.36 8.65 -4.31
C VAL A 363 26.32 9.50 -5.01
N SER A 364 26.40 9.56 -6.35
CA SER A 364 25.39 10.18 -7.20
C SER A 364 24.03 9.51 -7.04
N GLY A 365 22.93 10.27 -7.20
CA GLY A 365 21.57 9.72 -7.19
C GLY A 365 21.36 8.65 -8.27
N GLU A 366 22.08 8.76 -9.39
CA GLU A 366 22.12 7.76 -10.47
C GLU A 366 22.53 6.38 -9.99
N VAL A 367 23.46 6.28 -9.04
CA VAL A 367 23.90 4.99 -8.47
C VAL A 367 22.74 4.34 -7.70
N ILE A 368 22.01 5.16 -6.94
CA ILE A 368 20.86 4.68 -6.16
C ILE A 368 19.72 4.25 -7.08
N GLN A 369 19.37 5.07 -8.08
CA GLN A 369 18.36 4.71 -9.08
C GLN A 369 18.73 3.40 -9.78
N LYS A 370 19.97 3.27 -10.25
CA LYS A 370 20.42 2.06 -10.96
C LYS A 370 20.32 0.81 -10.09
N ALA A 371 20.65 0.92 -8.81
CA ALA A 371 20.51 -0.19 -7.87
C ALA A 371 19.06 -0.64 -7.71
N MET A 372 18.12 0.30 -7.66
CA MET A 372 16.68 0.00 -7.61
C MET A 372 16.20 -0.66 -8.92
N GLU A 373 16.63 -0.15 -10.07
CA GLU A 373 16.30 -0.73 -11.39
C GLU A 373 16.84 -2.16 -11.53
N MET A 374 18.09 -2.41 -11.13
CA MET A 374 18.70 -3.74 -11.17
C MET A 374 17.97 -4.74 -10.27
N LYS A 375 17.46 -4.27 -9.12
CA LYS A 375 16.66 -5.11 -8.23
C LYS A 375 15.25 -5.36 -8.76
N GLY A 376 14.64 -4.36 -9.41
CA GLY A 376 13.27 -4.39 -9.90
C GLY A 376 12.24 -4.20 -8.77
N ASN A 377 11.19 -3.42 -9.04
CA ASN A 377 10.12 -3.11 -8.10
C ASN A 377 10.63 -2.61 -6.72
N ALA A 378 11.74 -1.87 -6.72
CA ALA A 378 12.40 -1.40 -5.51
C ALA A 378 12.42 0.13 -5.47
N MET A 379 12.28 0.69 -4.27
CA MET A 379 12.39 2.13 -4.03
C MET A 379 13.43 2.40 -2.95
N SER A 380 14.31 3.37 -3.17
CA SER A 380 15.12 3.91 -2.09
C SER A 380 14.28 4.89 -1.29
N ILE A 381 14.35 4.78 0.04
CA ILE A 381 13.78 5.81 0.90
C ILE A 381 14.69 7.05 0.85
N ALA A 382 14.06 8.21 0.63
CA ALA A 382 14.67 9.50 0.83
C ALA A 382 14.24 10.04 2.19
N VAL A 383 15.16 9.96 3.15
CA VAL A 383 14.91 10.34 4.54
C VAL A 383 15.20 11.82 4.72
N ASN A 384 14.17 12.54 5.16
CA ASN A 384 14.31 13.94 5.51
C ASN A 384 15.22 14.13 6.75
N GLY A 385 16.43 14.65 6.53
CA GLY A 385 17.49 14.84 7.51
C GLY A 385 17.31 16.06 8.43
N ARG A 386 16.07 16.34 8.87
CA ARG A 386 15.71 17.47 9.75
C ARG A 386 16.61 17.60 11.00
N ASN A 387 17.08 16.49 11.57
CA ASN A 387 17.96 16.48 12.73
C ASN A 387 18.91 15.26 12.72
N SER A 388 19.93 15.31 13.59
CA SER A 388 20.98 14.29 13.66
C SER A 388 20.47 12.89 14.05
N TRP A 389 19.41 12.81 14.86
CA TRP A 389 18.86 11.55 15.37
C TRP A 389 18.11 10.79 14.28
N VAL A 390 17.37 11.53 13.44
CA VAL A 390 16.71 10.98 12.26
C VAL A 390 17.74 10.45 11.27
N ILE A 391 18.79 11.24 10.99
CA ILE A 391 19.89 10.83 10.11
C ILE A 391 20.58 9.57 10.64
N GLU A 392 20.89 9.52 11.93
CA GLU A 392 21.53 8.37 12.56
C GLU A 392 20.65 7.11 12.51
N GLY A 393 19.36 7.23 12.86
CA GLY A 393 18.42 6.10 12.79
C GLY A 393 18.29 5.55 11.37
N ALA A 394 18.22 6.44 10.37
CA ALA A 394 18.16 6.05 8.97
C ALA A 394 19.43 5.35 8.47
N LEU A 395 20.61 5.85 8.84
CA LEU A 395 21.89 5.24 8.49
C LEU A 395 22.04 3.83 9.11
N ARG A 396 21.66 3.68 10.39
CA ARG A 396 21.65 2.36 11.06
C ARG A 396 20.69 1.40 10.37
N ALA A 397 19.48 1.86 10.03
CA ALA A 397 18.48 1.05 9.33
C ALA A 397 18.98 0.61 7.95
N ALA A 398 19.56 1.53 7.18
CA ALA A 398 20.14 1.24 5.86
C ALA A 398 21.27 0.21 5.95
N GLN A 399 22.19 0.37 6.91
CA GLN A 399 23.29 -0.57 7.13
C GLN A 399 22.78 -1.95 7.54
N LYS A 400 21.77 -2.01 8.42
CA LYS A 400 21.14 -3.25 8.86
C LYS A 400 20.38 -3.95 7.74
N ALA A 401 19.71 -3.20 6.88
CA ALA A 401 18.98 -3.72 5.71
C ALA A 401 19.89 -3.96 4.49
N ASN A 402 21.19 -3.64 4.58
CA ASN A 402 22.09 -3.60 3.42
C ASN A 402 21.48 -2.82 2.23
N SER A 403 20.84 -1.69 2.52
CA SER A 403 20.06 -0.91 1.56
C SER A 403 20.77 0.40 1.19
N ALA A 404 20.69 0.78 -0.08
CA ALA A 404 21.16 2.08 -0.55
C ALA A 404 20.18 3.18 -0.11
N LEU A 405 20.72 4.29 0.41
CA LEU A 405 19.94 5.31 1.12
C LEU A 405 20.04 6.67 0.43
N ILE A 406 18.95 7.45 0.49
CA ILE A 406 18.98 8.88 0.19
C ILE A 406 18.73 9.64 1.49
N ILE A 407 19.56 10.62 1.80
CA ILE A 407 19.30 11.61 2.84
C ILE A 407 19.02 12.94 2.15
N GLU A 408 17.89 13.55 2.49
CA GLU A 408 17.41 14.75 1.81
C GLU A 408 16.99 15.85 2.79
N ILE A 409 16.91 17.09 2.32
CA ILE A 409 16.24 18.17 3.02
C ILE A 409 15.71 19.17 2.01
N ALA A 410 14.50 19.68 2.23
CA ALA A 410 13.92 20.65 1.32
C ALA A 410 14.38 22.09 1.63
N LYS A 411 14.44 22.95 0.59
CA LYS A 411 14.81 24.37 0.74
C LYS A 411 13.94 25.11 1.76
N SER A 412 12.66 24.76 1.84
CA SER A 412 11.70 25.35 2.79
C SER A 412 12.01 25.01 4.26
N GLU A 413 12.85 24.01 4.52
CA GLU A 413 13.13 23.47 5.85
C GLU A 413 14.56 23.80 6.31
N GLY A 414 15.52 23.53 5.42
CA GLY A 414 16.95 23.68 5.61
C GLY A 414 17.60 24.64 4.62
N GLY A 415 16.86 25.63 4.09
CA GLY A 415 17.39 26.62 3.17
C GLY A 415 18.47 27.52 3.80
N ILE A 416 19.30 28.13 2.95
CA ILE A 416 20.47 28.93 3.39
C ILE A 416 20.04 30.22 4.11
N GLU A 417 19.01 30.91 3.61
CA GLU A 417 18.54 32.19 4.20
C GLU A 417 17.57 32.01 5.36
N LYS A 418 16.68 31.00 5.28
CA LYS A 418 15.63 30.72 6.25
C LYS A 418 15.48 29.21 6.43
N ALA A 419 15.82 28.73 7.62
CA ALA A 419 15.68 27.34 8.01
C ALA A 419 15.04 27.24 9.40
N TYR A 420 14.07 26.34 9.54
CA TYR A 420 13.52 25.92 10.83
C TYR A 420 14.16 24.62 11.34
N CYS A 421 15.00 23.98 10.53
CA CYS A 421 15.83 22.86 10.93
C CYS A 421 17.19 23.35 11.48
N PRO A 422 17.80 22.59 12.42
CA PRO A 422 19.16 22.85 12.88
C PRO A 422 20.19 22.69 11.76
N HIS A 423 20.01 21.69 10.88
CA HIS A 423 20.89 21.45 9.74
C HIS A 423 20.31 22.10 8.49
N ASN A 424 21.16 22.80 7.75
CA ASN A 424 20.80 23.31 6.43
C ASN A 424 21.35 22.41 5.31
N ILE A 425 20.94 22.69 4.08
CA ILE A 425 21.27 21.92 2.87
C ILE A 425 22.78 21.85 2.58
N VAL A 426 23.55 22.87 2.96
CA VAL A 426 25.02 22.89 2.77
C VAL A 426 25.76 22.22 3.92
N GLU A 427 25.09 21.93 5.05
CA GLU A 427 25.68 21.18 6.17
C GLU A 427 25.34 19.69 6.13
N LEU A 428 24.28 19.31 5.42
CA LEU A 428 23.73 17.96 5.41
C LEU A 428 24.78 16.89 5.09
N ALA A 429 25.56 17.06 4.01
CA ALA A 429 26.59 16.12 3.61
C ALA A 429 27.66 15.93 4.71
N LYS A 430 28.06 17.01 5.39
CA LYS A 430 29.04 16.98 6.49
C LYS A 430 28.49 16.25 7.71
N VAL A 431 27.22 16.44 8.04
CA VAL A 431 26.56 15.74 9.16
C VAL A 431 26.46 14.25 8.86
N VAL A 432 25.97 13.88 7.67
CA VAL A 432 25.91 12.49 7.21
C VAL A 432 27.28 11.85 7.20
N ASP A 433 28.30 12.55 6.69
CA ASP A 433 29.68 12.06 6.65
C ASP A 433 30.23 11.78 8.06
N LYS A 434 30.06 12.72 8.99
CA LYS A 434 30.51 12.58 10.37
C LYS A 434 29.87 11.38 11.07
N ILE A 435 28.55 11.24 10.94
CA ILE A 435 27.80 10.14 11.57
C ILE A 435 28.20 8.81 10.91
N SER A 436 28.31 8.78 9.58
CA SER A 436 28.68 7.59 8.83
C SER A 436 30.07 7.07 9.19
N ASN A 437 31.08 7.95 9.28
CA ASN A 437 32.42 7.56 9.72
C ASN A 437 32.43 7.05 11.18
N ARG A 438 31.64 7.66 12.07
CA ARG A 438 31.52 7.19 13.47
C ARG A 438 30.92 5.80 13.57
N LEU A 439 29.89 5.52 12.77
CA LEU A 439 29.16 4.25 12.79
C LEU A 439 29.81 3.16 11.90
N GLY A 440 30.77 3.54 11.04
CA GLY A 440 31.36 2.62 10.06
C GLY A 440 30.38 2.23 8.97
N ILE A 441 29.55 3.16 8.49
CA ILE A 441 28.58 2.90 7.42
C ILE A 441 29.29 2.53 6.12
N THR A 442 28.89 1.41 5.54
CA THR A 442 29.44 0.84 4.29
C THR A 442 28.42 0.74 3.16
N VAL A 443 27.16 1.13 3.41
CA VAL A 443 26.16 1.22 2.35
C VAL A 443 26.31 2.55 1.59
N PRO A 444 26.04 2.59 0.27
CA PRO A 444 26.04 3.84 -0.49
C PRO A 444 24.93 4.80 -0.03
N VAL A 445 25.26 6.09 0.07
CA VAL A 445 24.32 7.14 0.49
C VAL A 445 24.36 8.29 -0.52
N ALA A 446 23.21 8.76 -1.00
CA ALA A 446 23.13 10.01 -1.76
C ALA A 446 22.66 11.15 -0.87
N ILE A 447 23.21 12.34 -1.09
CA ILE A 447 22.78 13.60 -0.49
C ILE A 447 21.93 14.36 -1.52
N HIS A 448 20.66 14.54 -1.19
CA HIS A 448 19.67 15.11 -2.10
C HIS A 448 19.18 16.49 -1.61
N ALA A 449 19.26 17.47 -2.49
CA ALA A 449 18.60 18.76 -2.32
C ALA A 449 17.15 18.63 -2.80
N ASP A 450 16.21 18.41 -1.87
CA ASP A 450 14.82 18.14 -2.19
C ASP A 450 14.05 19.43 -2.48
N HIS A 451 13.04 19.34 -3.36
CA HIS A 451 12.05 20.39 -3.62
C HIS A 451 12.65 21.80 -3.65
N TYR A 452 13.64 22.06 -4.53
CA TYR A 452 14.20 23.39 -4.68
C TYR A 452 13.19 24.29 -5.41
N GLY A 453 12.20 24.76 -4.66
CA GLY A 453 11.05 25.49 -5.17
C GLY A 453 11.43 26.83 -5.80
N ILE A 454 10.90 27.06 -6.99
CA ILE A 454 11.13 28.26 -7.82
C ILE A 454 9.78 28.83 -8.23
N LYS A 455 9.43 30.02 -7.72
CA LYS A 455 8.11 30.62 -7.95
C LYS A 455 8.15 31.88 -8.81
N ASN A 456 9.34 32.48 -8.97
CA ASN A 456 9.53 33.76 -9.64
C ASN A 456 11.00 33.96 -10.02
N GLU A 457 11.29 35.03 -10.75
CA GLU A 457 12.65 35.37 -11.20
C GLU A 457 13.64 35.59 -10.05
N VAL A 458 13.19 36.09 -8.90
CA VAL A 458 14.06 36.27 -7.72
C VAL A 458 14.55 34.92 -7.19
N ASP A 459 13.70 33.89 -7.21
CA ASP A 459 14.11 32.53 -6.84
C ASP A 459 15.11 31.94 -7.83
N ILE A 460 14.99 32.26 -9.12
CA ILE A 460 15.95 31.86 -10.16
C ILE A 460 17.32 32.52 -9.89
N GLU A 461 17.36 33.83 -9.63
CA GLU A 461 18.60 34.53 -9.30
C GLU A 461 19.28 33.98 -8.04
N LYS A 462 18.49 33.56 -7.05
CA LYS A 462 19.01 32.86 -5.86
C LYS A 462 19.56 31.49 -6.22
N ALA A 463 18.86 30.71 -7.05
CA ALA A 463 19.30 29.39 -7.50
C ALA A 463 20.71 29.46 -8.14
N TYR A 464 20.99 30.47 -8.97
CA TYR A 464 22.31 30.68 -9.56
C TYR A 464 23.44 30.86 -8.54
N LYS A 465 23.13 31.35 -7.33
CA LYS A 465 24.10 31.53 -6.24
C LYS A 465 24.18 30.31 -5.33
N GLU A 466 23.04 29.71 -5.00
CA GLU A 466 22.95 28.64 -4.01
C GLU A 466 23.34 27.26 -4.59
N ILE A 467 23.01 26.95 -5.85
CA ILE A 467 23.34 25.67 -6.50
C ILE A 467 24.85 25.38 -6.46
N PRO A 468 25.75 26.30 -6.86
CA PRO A 468 27.19 26.07 -6.71
C PRO A 468 27.63 25.84 -5.26
N GLN A 469 27.01 26.50 -4.28
CA GLN A 469 27.34 26.33 -2.86
C GLN A 469 26.95 24.94 -2.37
N MET A 470 25.75 24.47 -2.73
CA MET A 470 25.26 23.12 -2.43
C MET A 470 26.18 22.06 -3.02
N ILE A 471 26.55 22.20 -4.30
CA ILE A 471 27.46 21.26 -4.97
C ILE A 471 28.81 21.23 -4.26
N ASN A 472 29.41 22.40 -3.99
CA ASN A 472 30.71 22.48 -3.29
C ASN A 472 30.66 21.89 -1.88
N ALA A 473 29.49 21.91 -1.23
CA ALA A 473 29.28 21.33 0.08
C ALA A 473 29.12 19.80 0.09
N GLY A 474 29.04 19.15 -1.08
CA GLY A 474 28.95 17.70 -1.21
C GLY A 474 27.55 17.16 -1.50
N VAL A 475 26.59 18.02 -1.92
CA VAL A 475 25.31 17.56 -2.47
C VAL A 475 25.56 16.75 -3.76
N THR A 476 24.84 15.64 -3.94
CA THR A 476 25.06 14.70 -5.05
C THR A 476 23.90 14.64 -6.03
N SER A 477 22.71 15.12 -5.66
CA SER A 477 21.54 15.24 -6.53
C SER A 477 20.66 16.42 -6.11
N ILE A 478 19.93 17.00 -7.06
CA ILE A 478 19.09 18.20 -6.85
C ILE A 478 17.74 18.01 -7.53
N ALA A 479 16.64 18.23 -6.79
CA ALA A 479 15.29 18.37 -7.32
C ALA A 479 15.03 19.83 -7.72
N LEU A 480 14.91 20.08 -9.02
CA LEU A 480 14.50 21.37 -9.56
C LEU A 480 12.98 21.40 -9.66
N ASP A 481 12.36 22.27 -8.88
CA ASP A 481 10.91 22.37 -8.80
C ASP A 481 10.41 23.79 -9.15
N PRO A 482 10.24 24.10 -10.44
CA PRO A 482 9.49 25.26 -10.91
C PRO A 482 8.03 24.89 -11.24
N SER A 483 7.50 23.82 -10.66
CA SER A 483 6.18 23.28 -11.02
C SER A 483 5.00 24.12 -10.53
N HIS A 484 5.28 25.16 -9.75
CA HIS A 484 4.35 26.26 -9.44
C HIS A 484 4.19 27.27 -10.60
N LEU A 485 5.05 27.22 -11.62
CA LEU A 485 4.94 28.02 -12.83
C LEU A 485 4.08 27.28 -13.87
N PRO A 486 3.47 27.99 -14.84
CA PRO A 486 2.79 27.33 -15.95
C PRO A 486 3.75 26.42 -16.72
N ASN A 487 3.21 25.44 -17.44
CA ASN A 487 3.99 24.32 -18.00
C ASN A 487 5.18 24.79 -18.86
N ALA A 488 5.01 25.83 -19.68
CA ALA A 488 6.10 26.37 -20.50
C ALA A 488 7.24 26.96 -19.65
N GLU A 489 6.89 27.78 -18.67
CA GLU A 489 7.82 28.45 -17.76
C GLU A 489 8.51 27.45 -16.83
N ASN A 490 7.80 26.40 -16.40
CA ASN A 490 8.39 25.26 -15.68
C ASN A 490 9.52 24.63 -16.53
N LEU A 491 9.23 24.24 -17.77
CA LEU A 491 10.22 23.65 -18.66
C LEU A 491 11.40 24.60 -18.94
N LEU A 492 11.13 25.86 -19.31
CA LEU A 492 12.19 26.84 -19.63
C LEU A 492 13.08 27.13 -18.44
N THR A 493 12.51 27.25 -17.24
CA THR A 493 13.26 27.47 -15.99
C THR A 493 14.11 26.26 -15.65
N THR A 494 13.55 25.05 -15.79
CA THR A 494 14.29 23.80 -15.60
C THR A 494 15.46 23.70 -16.57
N ILE A 495 15.27 24.02 -17.86
CA ILE A 495 16.35 24.03 -18.87
C ILE A 495 17.49 24.97 -18.46
N LYS A 496 17.15 26.20 -18.02
CA LYS A 496 18.15 27.21 -17.62
C LYS A 496 19.03 26.70 -16.47
N LEU A 497 18.42 26.19 -15.41
CA LEU A 497 19.14 25.74 -14.20
C LEU A 497 19.85 24.40 -14.42
N ALA A 498 19.24 23.47 -15.16
CA ALA A 498 19.88 22.21 -15.51
C ALA A 498 21.15 22.42 -16.35
N LYS A 499 21.14 23.37 -17.31
CA LYS A 499 22.34 23.73 -18.09
C LYS A 499 23.45 24.32 -17.21
N LEU A 500 23.11 25.14 -16.22
CA LEU A 500 24.08 25.62 -15.23
C LEU A 500 24.74 24.42 -14.51
N ILE A 501 23.93 23.49 -13.99
CA ILE A 501 24.43 22.31 -13.28
C ILE A 501 25.31 21.45 -14.19
N GLN A 502 24.88 21.16 -15.43
CA GLN A 502 25.67 20.41 -16.40
C GLN A 502 27.02 21.08 -16.70
N GLN A 503 27.05 22.42 -16.75
CA GLN A 503 28.28 23.16 -17.02
C GLN A 503 29.28 23.07 -15.87
N ILE A 504 28.82 23.16 -14.61
CA ILE A 504 29.70 23.22 -13.44
C ILE A 504 29.96 21.86 -12.79
N ALA A 505 29.02 20.92 -12.91
CA ALA A 505 29.04 19.61 -12.26
C ALA A 505 28.17 18.59 -13.03
N PRO A 506 28.60 18.10 -14.20
CA PRO A 506 27.85 17.18 -15.07
C PRO A 506 27.64 15.76 -14.48
N TYR A 507 27.93 15.56 -13.21
CA TYR A 507 27.76 14.31 -12.48
C TYR A 507 26.69 14.39 -11.37
N ILE A 508 26.10 15.58 -11.18
CA ILE A 508 24.98 15.79 -10.28
C ILE A 508 23.70 15.31 -10.96
N SER A 509 22.99 14.40 -10.31
CA SER A 509 21.72 13.90 -10.83
C SER A 509 20.60 14.91 -10.60
N LEU A 510 19.63 14.91 -11.52
CA LEU A 510 18.48 15.80 -11.47
C LEU A 510 17.19 15.03 -11.19
N GLU A 511 16.38 15.59 -10.31
CA GLU A 511 14.95 15.31 -10.18
C GLU A 511 14.19 16.54 -10.67
N VAL A 512 13.03 16.33 -11.29
CA VAL A 512 12.17 17.40 -11.82
C VAL A 512 10.72 17.14 -11.41
N GLU A 513 9.89 18.18 -11.45
CA GLU A 513 8.54 18.10 -10.92
C GLU A 513 7.50 18.74 -11.85
N VAL A 514 6.28 18.21 -11.81
CA VAL A 514 5.12 18.71 -12.56
C VAL A 514 3.85 18.63 -11.72
N GLY A 515 2.98 19.63 -11.86
CA GLY A 515 1.61 19.60 -11.34
C GLY A 515 1.32 20.42 -10.08
N GLU A 516 2.30 21.00 -9.39
CA GLU A 516 2.05 21.78 -8.17
C GLU A 516 1.21 23.04 -8.40
N ILE A 517 1.27 23.67 -9.59
CA ILE A 517 0.45 24.85 -9.93
C ILE A 517 -1.06 24.59 -9.80
N LYS A 518 -1.50 23.33 -9.87
CA LYS A 518 -2.92 22.96 -9.78
C LYS A 518 -3.46 22.86 -8.35
N GLY A 519 -2.58 22.89 -7.33
CA GLY A 519 -2.96 22.78 -5.92
C GLY A 519 -3.89 21.59 -5.64
N LYS A 520 -4.92 21.82 -4.81
CA LYS A 520 -5.94 20.81 -4.49
C LYS A 520 -6.93 20.52 -5.63
N GLU A 521 -6.92 21.32 -6.69
CA GLU A 521 -7.96 21.31 -7.73
C GLU A 521 -7.61 20.45 -8.95
N GLY A 522 -6.36 19.97 -9.10
CA GLY A 522 -5.98 19.15 -10.25
C GLY A 522 -4.79 18.22 -10.04
N LEU A 523 -4.87 17.05 -10.67
CA LEU A 523 -3.80 16.06 -10.72
C LEU A 523 -2.91 16.26 -11.95
N SER A 524 -1.68 15.74 -11.88
CA SER A 524 -0.77 15.67 -13.02
C SER A 524 -1.29 14.69 -14.06
N THR A 525 -1.03 14.97 -15.34
CA THR A 525 -1.42 14.12 -16.46
C THR A 525 -0.21 13.49 -17.15
N PRO A 526 -0.38 12.35 -17.85
CA PRO A 526 0.69 11.77 -18.68
C PRO A 526 1.25 12.76 -19.72
N ASP A 527 0.38 13.57 -20.34
CA ASP A 527 0.78 14.52 -21.38
C ASP A 527 1.65 15.67 -20.83
N GLU A 528 1.38 16.13 -19.61
CA GLU A 528 2.20 17.17 -18.95
C GLU A 528 3.57 16.63 -18.55
N ALA A 529 3.63 15.42 -18.00
CA ALA A 529 4.88 14.76 -17.66
C ALA A 529 5.70 14.47 -18.93
N GLU A 530 5.07 13.97 -19.99
CA GLU A 530 5.72 13.77 -21.27
C GLU A 530 6.22 15.10 -21.86
N PHE A 531 5.44 16.17 -21.81
CA PHE A 531 5.86 17.49 -22.28
C PHE A 531 7.13 17.98 -21.59
N LEU A 532 7.18 17.91 -20.26
CA LEU A 532 8.36 18.33 -19.49
C LEU A 532 9.58 17.48 -19.86
N ILE A 533 9.47 16.15 -19.82
CA ILE A 533 10.61 15.27 -20.05
C ILE A 533 11.07 15.28 -21.51
N ALA A 534 10.15 15.33 -22.48
CA ALA A 534 10.48 15.45 -23.89
C ALA A 534 11.22 16.76 -24.19
N GLY A 535 10.74 17.87 -23.62
CA GLY A 535 11.40 19.16 -23.77
C GLY A 535 12.81 19.18 -23.19
N LEU A 536 13.03 18.56 -22.03
CA LEU A 536 14.36 18.40 -21.44
C LEU A 536 15.25 17.49 -22.31
N ASN A 537 14.71 16.39 -22.83
CA ASN A 537 15.43 15.48 -23.71
C ASN A 537 15.92 16.19 -24.98
N ALA A 538 15.06 17.01 -25.61
CA ALA A 538 15.41 17.81 -26.78
C ALA A 538 16.58 18.78 -26.53
N HIS A 539 16.81 19.15 -25.26
CA HIS A 539 17.89 20.02 -24.83
C HIS A 539 19.10 19.27 -24.27
N GLY A 540 19.16 17.95 -24.40
CA GLY A 540 20.26 17.11 -23.88
C GLY A 540 20.27 17.01 -22.35
N ILE A 541 19.13 17.19 -21.71
CA ILE A 541 18.97 17.10 -20.25
C ILE A 541 18.24 15.81 -19.92
N HIS A 542 18.80 15.04 -18.98
CA HIS A 542 18.36 13.68 -18.67
C HIS A 542 18.15 13.51 -17.16
N PRO A 543 17.02 13.97 -16.59
CA PRO A 543 16.73 13.71 -15.19
C PRO A 543 16.65 12.21 -14.90
N ILE A 544 16.89 11.85 -13.64
CA ILE A 544 16.73 10.47 -13.15
C ILE A 544 15.35 10.25 -12.56
N TRP A 545 14.78 11.30 -11.96
CA TRP A 545 13.51 11.23 -11.27
C TRP A 545 12.54 12.29 -11.77
N ILE A 546 11.26 11.93 -11.78
CA ILE A 546 10.14 12.87 -11.90
C ILE A 546 9.21 12.72 -10.69
N ALA A 547 8.91 13.83 -10.03
CA ALA A 547 7.87 13.96 -9.03
C ALA A 547 6.59 14.48 -9.68
N VAL A 548 5.43 14.02 -9.19
CA VAL A 548 4.11 14.34 -9.76
C VAL A 548 3.10 14.55 -8.66
N ASN A 549 2.20 15.52 -8.83
CA ASN A 549 0.99 15.61 -8.02
C ASN A 549 0.00 14.49 -8.42
N ASN A 550 -0.07 13.43 -7.62
CA ASN A 550 -0.96 12.28 -7.80
C ASN A 550 -2.03 12.15 -6.70
N GLY A 551 -2.34 13.25 -6.00
CA GLY A 551 -3.36 13.28 -4.95
C GLY A 551 -2.85 12.90 -3.57
N THR A 552 -1.54 12.89 -3.36
CA THR A 552 -0.94 12.79 -2.02
C THR A 552 -1.26 14.01 -1.18
N THR A 553 -1.73 13.79 0.05
CA THR A 553 -1.83 14.85 1.06
C THR A 553 -0.51 14.98 1.81
N HIS A 554 -0.03 16.21 2.02
CA HIS A 554 1.18 16.48 2.82
C HIS A 554 0.87 16.52 4.32
N GLY A 555 0.73 15.35 4.96
CA GLY A 555 0.81 15.18 6.42
C GLY A 555 -0.28 15.83 7.29
N ILE A 556 -0.76 15.03 8.27
CA ILE A 556 -1.77 15.34 9.29
C ILE A 556 -3.15 15.60 8.70
N GLU A 557 -3.91 14.52 8.53
CA GLU A 557 -5.35 14.44 8.22
C GLU A 557 -5.88 15.49 7.23
N ALA A 558 -6.05 15.09 5.97
CA ALA A 558 -6.91 15.83 5.05
C ALA A 558 -7.70 14.88 4.12
N ASP A 559 -8.98 15.22 3.96
CA ASP A 559 -10.07 14.53 3.29
C ASP A 559 -9.89 14.40 1.75
N GLY A 560 -8.82 13.71 1.31
CA GLY A 560 -8.52 13.47 -0.11
C GLY A 560 -8.54 11.99 -0.50
N ALA A 561 -8.74 11.70 -1.79
CA ALA A 561 -8.75 10.34 -2.37
C ALA A 561 -7.43 9.55 -2.16
N GLY A 562 -6.35 10.23 -1.72
CA GLY A 562 -5.00 9.70 -1.53
C GLY A 562 -4.31 9.32 -2.84
N ILE A 563 -3.11 8.72 -2.74
CA ILE A 563 -2.28 8.32 -3.88
C ILE A 563 -3.07 7.58 -4.97
N GLN A 564 -3.05 8.11 -6.20
CA GLN A 564 -3.64 7.48 -7.39
C GLN A 564 -2.63 6.59 -8.13
N THR A 565 -2.43 5.35 -7.67
CA THR A 565 -1.40 4.44 -8.22
C THR A 565 -1.54 4.20 -9.72
N SER A 566 -2.75 4.01 -10.24
CA SER A 566 -2.99 3.77 -11.67
C SER A 566 -2.61 4.97 -12.54
N LEU A 567 -2.84 6.19 -12.06
CA LEU A 567 -2.44 7.41 -12.75
C LEU A 567 -0.91 7.54 -12.74
N THR A 568 -0.27 7.28 -11.60
CA THR A 568 1.19 7.27 -11.49
C THR A 568 1.84 6.25 -12.43
N ALA A 569 1.25 5.05 -12.56
CA ALA A 569 1.72 4.05 -13.52
C ALA A 569 1.65 4.56 -14.97
N GLN A 570 0.54 5.19 -15.37
CA GLN A 570 0.36 5.76 -16.71
C GLN A 570 1.36 6.88 -17.00
N ILE A 571 1.62 7.75 -16.02
CA ILE A 571 2.62 8.82 -16.16
C ILE A 571 4.02 8.22 -16.33
N HIS A 572 4.38 7.23 -15.51
CA HIS A 572 5.69 6.57 -15.62
C HIS A 572 5.87 5.84 -16.95
N GLU A 573 4.81 5.22 -17.47
CA GLU A 573 4.82 4.60 -18.80
C GLU A 573 5.08 5.63 -19.90
N ALA A 574 4.44 6.81 -19.84
CA ALA A 574 4.62 7.88 -20.83
C ALA A 574 6.07 8.39 -20.90
N VAL A 575 6.76 8.46 -19.75
CA VAL A 575 8.15 8.97 -19.68
C VAL A 575 9.22 7.87 -19.74
N ALA A 576 8.84 6.59 -19.72
CA ALA A 576 9.76 5.46 -19.63
C ALA A 576 10.81 5.43 -20.77
N LYS A 577 10.42 5.85 -21.98
CA LYS A 577 11.32 5.91 -23.15
C LYS A 577 12.50 6.88 -22.97
N TYR A 578 12.43 7.80 -22.01
CA TYR A 578 13.49 8.74 -21.67
C TYR A 578 14.38 8.24 -20.51
N GLY A 579 14.11 7.04 -19.99
CA GLY A 579 14.87 6.43 -18.89
C GLY A 579 14.63 7.09 -17.53
N VAL A 580 13.54 7.84 -17.36
CA VAL A 580 13.19 8.54 -16.10
C VAL A 580 12.35 7.61 -15.22
N SER A 581 12.70 7.52 -13.94
CA SER A 581 11.91 6.84 -12.91
C SER A 581 11.05 7.83 -12.13
N GLY A 582 10.02 7.34 -11.45
CA GLY A 582 9.24 8.16 -10.52
C GLY A 582 9.95 8.44 -9.20
N ALA A 583 9.68 9.61 -8.62
CA ALA A 583 9.89 9.91 -7.21
C ALA A 583 8.52 10.14 -6.54
N GLN A 584 8.18 9.28 -5.58
CA GLN A 584 6.93 9.43 -4.82
C GLN A 584 7.15 10.39 -3.65
N HIS A 585 6.64 11.60 -3.79
CA HIS A 585 6.52 12.55 -2.69
C HIS A 585 5.32 12.20 -1.80
N GLY A 586 5.18 12.84 -0.63
CA GLY A 586 3.97 12.68 0.20
C GLY A 586 3.73 11.26 0.74
N THR A 587 4.78 10.48 1.02
CA THR A 587 4.59 9.11 1.57
C THR A 587 4.04 9.11 2.99
N SER A 588 4.40 10.13 3.79
CA SER A 588 3.92 10.30 5.16
C SER A 588 2.45 10.72 5.14
N GLY A 589 1.62 9.96 5.83
CA GLY A 589 0.18 10.12 5.88
C GLY A 589 -0.60 9.24 4.90
N ASN A 590 0.10 8.39 4.14
CA ASN A 590 -0.51 7.40 3.26
C ASN A 590 -0.37 5.99 3.82
N SER A 591 -1.30 5.13 3.38
CA SER A 591 -1.26 3.70 3.67
C SER A 591 0.04 3.04 3.21
N ILE A 592 0.69 2.27 4.09
CA ILE A 592 1.80 1.38 3.71
C ILE A 592 1.40 0.47 2.55
N TYR A 593 0.11 0.14 2.44
CA TYR A 593 -0.45 -0.65 1.37
C TYR A 593 -0.49 0.10 0.03
N LYS A 594 -0.81 1.39 0.05
CA LYS A 594 -0.71 2.25 -1.15
C LYS A 594 0.76 2.40 -1.58
N LEU A 595 1.68 2.56 -0.62
CA LEU A 595 3.12 2.63 -0.90
C LEU A 595 3.66 1.31 -1.47
N LEU A 596 3.20 0.17 -0.95
CA LEU A 596 3.51 -1.15 -1.52
C LEU A 596 3.00 -1.27 -2.96
N LYS A 597 1.77 -0.81 -3.23
CA LYS A 597 1.19 -0.80 -4.58
C LYS A 597 2.02 0.08 -5.54
N ILE A 598 2.49 1.24 -5.10
CA ILE A 598 3.42 2.07 -5.87
C ILE A 598 4.72 1.32 -6.20
N ALA A 599 5.31 0.63 -5.22
CA ALA A 599 6.53 -0.17 -5.43
C ALA A 599 6.30 -1.32 -6.44
N MET A 600 5.11 -1.90 -6.46
CA MET A 600 4.76 -3.06 -7.30
C MET A 600 4.36 -2.70 -8.73
N GLU A 601 3.62 -1.60 -8.90
CA GLU A 601 2.87 -1.34 -10.13
C GLU A 601 3.40 -0.16 -10.94
N THR A 602 4.41 0.54 -10.43
CA THR A 602 4.95 1.75 -11.07
C THR A 602 6.47 1.68 -11.21
N ASN A 603 7.04 2.49 -12.11
CA ASN A 603 8.50 2.64 -12.23
C ASN A 603 9.08 3.65 -11.22
N THR A 604 8.61 3.64 -9.97
CA THR A 604 9.13 4.52 -8.91
C THR A 604 10.40 3.92 -8.33
N THR A 605 11.44 4.75 -8.13
CA THR A 605 12.70 4.30 -7.50
C THR A 605 13.16 5.16 -6.32
N LYS A 606 12.45 6.27 -6.03
CA LYS A 606 12.66 7.14 -4.87
C LYS A 606 11.33 7.35 -4.14
N ALA A 607 11.33 7.35 -2.81
CA ALA A 607 10.15 7.64 -1.99
C ALA A 607 10.52 8.55 -0.80
N ASN A 608 10.00 9.79 -0.77
CA ASN A 608 10.34 10.80 0.23
C ASN A 608 9.57 10.58 1.53
N VAL A 609 10.26 10.43 2.66
CA VAL A 609 9.66 10.22 4.00
C VAL A 609 10.14 11.32 4.95
N ALA A 610 9.21 12.14 5.45
CA ALA A 610 9.54 13.34 6.22
C ALA A 610 8.93 13.38 7.63
N THR A 611 7.68 13.82 7.75
CA THR A 611 7.09 14.25 9.03
C THR A 611 6.99 13.13 10.07
N ALA A 612 6.83 11.87 9.66
CA ALA A 612 6.78 10.73 10.58
C ALA A 612 8.05 10.62 11.44
N LEU A 613 9.23 10.79 10.83
CA LEU A 613 10.52 10.43 11.44
C LEU A 613 10.89 11.34 12.60
N GLN A 614 10.66 12.65 12.46
CA GLN A 614 10.92 13.58 13.56
C GLN A 614 9.99 13.30 14.76
N MET A 615 8.72 12.98 14.49
CA MET A 615 7.71 12.77 15.52
C MET A 615 8.01 11.49 16.29
N ILE A 616 8.42 10.43 15.58
CA ILE A 616 8.93 9.19 16.17
C ILE A 616 10.15 9.48 17.05
N SER A 617 11.10 10.28 16.57
CA SER A 617 12.29 10.65 17.37
C SER A 617 11.93 11.40 18.67
N TRP A 618 10.81 12.13 18.70
CA TRP A 618 10.30 12.80 19.90
C TRP A 618 9.47 11.87 20.80
N GLY A 619 9.07 10.69 20.30
CA GLY A 619 8.27 9.71 21.02
C GLY A 619 6.77 9.93 20.87
N CYS A 620 6.35 10.57 19.78
CA CYS A 620 4.95 10.76 19.48
C CYS A 620 4.29 9.45 19.06
N GLU A 621 2.99 9.31 19.37
CA GLU A 621 2.15 8.25 18.82
C GLU A 621 1.97 8.53 17.33
N VAL A 622 2.49 7.63 16.49
CA VAL A 622 2.38 7.71 15.04
C VAL A 622 1.61 6.47 14.57
N ASP A 623 0.59 6.69 13.73
CA ASP A 623 -0.16 5.59 13.15
C ASP A 623 0.69 4.82 12.11
N LYS A 624 0.15 3.70 11.60
CA LYS A 624 0.83 2.91 10.55
C LYS A 624 1.03 3.69 9.23
N TYR A 625 0.41 4.86 9.08
CA TYR A 625 0.52 5.74 7.92
C TYR A 625 1.63 6.78 8.07
N GLY A 626 2.29 6.85 9.23
CA GLY A 626 3.29 7.87 9.51
C GLY A 626 2.69 9.22 9.94
N ASN A 627 1.39 9.27 10.27
CA ASN A 627 0.78 10.48 10.85
C ASN A 627 0.92 10.46 12.37
N ALA A 628 1.44 11.56 12.92
CA ALA A 628 1.39 11.77 14.35
C ALA A 628 -0.07 11.99 14.78
N LYS A 629 -0.52 11.21 15.77
CA LYS A 629 -1.82 11.42 16.40
C LYS A 629 -1.81 12.77 17.09
N MET A 630 -2.87 13.53 16.85
CA MET A 630 -3.05 14.87 17.40
C MET A 630 -4.20 14.88 18.40
N GLU A 631 -3.99 15.51 19.55
CA GLU A 631 -5.04 15.85 20.50
C GLU A 631 -4.99 17.37 20.73
N ASN A 632 -6.12 18.06 20.55
CA ASN A 632 -6.18 19.52 20.62
C ASN A 632 -5.14 20.22 19.72
N LYS A 633 -4.89 19.68 18.52
CA LYS A 633 -3.88 20.15 17.54
C LYS A 633 -2.43 20.10 18.05
N LYS A 634 -2.13 19.27 19.04
CA LYS A 634 -0.79 18.98 19.53
C LYS A 634 -0.48 17.48 19.38
N PRO A 635 0.78 17.11 19.11
CA PRO A 635 1.15 15.71 19.03
C PRO A 635 0.93 15.00 20.37
N VAL A 636 0.48 13.76 20.31
CA VAL A 636 0.33 12.88 21.49
C VAL A 636 1.63 12.14 21.74
N LYS A 637 2.12 12.10 22.97
CA LYS A 637 3.30 11.32 23.36
C LYS A 637 2.93 9.93 23.83
N VAL A 638 3.74 8.94 23.45
CA VAL A 638 3.71 7.61 24.04
C VAL A 638 4.62 7.58 25.28
N PRO A 639 4.10 7.22 26.47
CA PRO A 639 4.91 7.15 27.68
C PRO A 639 6.16 6.28 27.51
N GLY A 640 7.32 6.82 27.88
CA GLY A 640 8.59 6.10 27.82
C GLY A 640 9.23 5.99 26.42
N LYS A 641 8.66 6.62 25.39
CA LYS A 641 9.23 6.70 24.03
C LYS A 641 9.88 8.06 23.75
N GLY A 642 10.86 8.11 22.83
CA GLY A 642 11.51 9.36 22.41
C GLY A 642 12.17 10.15 23.54
N VAL A 643 11.92 11.46 23.66
CA VAL A 643 12.51 12.32 24.71
C VAL A 643 11.99 11.97 26.12
N THR A 644 12.63 12.47 27.19
CA THR A 644 12.07 12.34 28.55
C THR A 644 10.74 13.07 28.71
N GLU A 645 9.94 12.70 29.72
CA GLU A 645 8.69 13.40 30.02
C GLU A 645 8.93 14.87 30.38
N GLU A 646 9.99 15.18 31.14
CA GLU A 646 10.39 16.56 31.46
C GLU A 646 10.71 17.38 30.21
N SER A 647 11.48 16.82 29.28
CA SER A 647 11.81 17.50 28.02
C SER A 647 10.58 17.65 27.13
N TRP A 648 9.67 16.67 27.14
CA TRP A 648 8.41 16.76 26.44
C TRP A 648 7.53 17.90 26.97
N GLU A 649 7.38 18.00 28.30
CA GLU A 649 6.65 19.10 28.93
C GLU A 649 7.26 20.46 28.56
N ALA A 650 8.60 20.56 28.56
CA ALA A 650 9.30 21.77 28.13
C ALA A 650 9.05 22.11 26.65
N MET A 651 9.06 21.10 25.76
CA MET A 651 8.73 21.28 24.34
C MET A 651 7.30 21.79 24.18
N MET A 652 6.32 21.18 24.84
CA MET A 652 4.91 21.57 24.72
C MET A 652 4.65 22.96 25.31
N LYS A 653 5.35 23.31 26.39
CA LYS A 653 5.31 24.67 26.93
C LYS A 653 5.83 25.69 25.92
N LEU A 654 6.93 25.39 25.22
CA LEU A 654 7.45 26.26 24.17
C LEU A 654 6.47 26.39 22.99
N VAL A 655 5.81 25.30 22.60
CA VAL A 655 4.73 25.32 21.60
C VAL A 655 3.62 26.29 22.02
N ASP A 656 3.19 26.23 23.28
CA ASP A 656 2.17 27.13 23.83
C ASP A 656 2.63 28.59 23.86
N GLU A 657 3.85 28.85 24.33
CA GLU A 657 4.44 30.20 24.39
C GLU A 657 4.57 30.84 22.99
N LYS A 658 4.78 30.03 21.95
CA LYS A 658 4.88 30.48 20.56
C LYS A 658 3.55 30.46 19.82
N GLY A 659 2.48 29.93 20.42
CA GLY A 659 1.18 29.76 19.78
C GLY A 659 1.19 28.81 18.58
N TRP A 660 2.12 27.85 18.54
CA TRP A 660 2.21 26.88 17.45
C TRP A 660 1.15 25.79 17.60
N THR A 661 0.43 25.47 16.52
CA THR A 661 -0.58 24.40 16.49
C THR A 661 -0.53 23.66 15.15
N GLY A 662 -0.99 22.40 15.13
CA GLY A 662 -1.04 21.58 13.92
C GLY A 662 0.33 21.42 13.25
N GLY A 663 0.41 21.63 11.94
CA GLY A 663 1.66 21.54 11.17
C GLY A 663 2.76 22.50 11.63
N ASN A 664 2.44 23.60 12.31
CA ASN A 664 3.43 24.59 12.78
C ASN A 664 4.29 24.07 13.93
N VAL A 665 3.93 22.94 14.55
CA VAL A 665 4.74 22.27 15.57
C VAL A 665 6.12 21.87 15.01
N LYS A 666 6.26 21.70 13.67
CA LYS A 666 7.54 21.45 13.01
C LYS A 666 8.61 22.53 13.26
N ASN A 667 8.19 23.76 13.61
CA ASN A 667 9.11 24.84 13.93
C ASN A 667 9.87 24.64 15.25
N LEU A 668 9.52 23.62 16.04
CA LEU A 668 10.28 23.21 17.22
C LEU A 668 11.71 22.74 16.91
N ASN A 669 11.96 22.16 15.73
CA ASN A 669 13.23 21.47 15.42
C ASN A 669 14.48 22.27 15.79
N LYS A 670 14.55 23.55 15.39
CA LYS A 670 15.69 24.40 15.67
C LYS A 670 15.80 24.84 17.13
N PRO A 671 14.74 25.37 17.79
CA PRO A 671 14.79 25.75 19.20
C PRO A 671 15.17 24.62 20.17
N ILE A 672 14.86 23.37 19.83
CA ILE A 672 15.05 22.24 20.76
C ILE A 672 16.33 21.44 20.50
N ASP A 673 17.11 21.77 19.45
CA ASP A 673 18.25 20.92 19.04
C ASP A 673 19.26 20.72 20.18
N GLU A 674 19.61 21.78 20.91
CA GLU A 674 20.48 21.71 22.09
C GLU A 674 19.87 20.86 23.22
N MET A 675 18.55 20.95 23.42
CA MET A 675 17.84 20.15 24.41
C MET A 675 17.81 18.66 24.04
N LEU A 676 17.70 18.35 22.74
CA LEU A 676 17.81 16.97 22.25
C LEU A 676 19.24 16.45 22.41
N ALA A 677 20.25 17.28 22.15
CA ALA A 677 21.67 16.95 22.37
C ALA A 677 22.03 16.77 23.85
N ALA A 678 21.32 17.43 24.76
CA ALA A 678 21.50 17.32 26.21
C ALA A 678 20.81 16.10 26.84
N GLN A 679 20.03 15.32 26.08
CA GLN A 679 19.38 14.12 26.60
C GLN A 679 20.42 13.10 27.11
N PRO A 680 20.10 12.29 28.14
CA PRO A 680 20.95 11.17 28.55
C PRO A 680 21.21 10.20 27.39
N ALA A 681 22.36 9.53 27.39
CA ALA A 681 22.76 8.64 26.29
C ALA A 681 21.73 7.54 26.00
N GLU A 682 21.12 6.95 27.04
CA GLU A 682 20.06 5.94 26.89
C GLU A 682 18.80 6.50 26.20
N VAL A 683 18.51 7.77 26.41
CA VAL A 683 17.38 8.47 25.78
C VAL A 683 17.71 8.79 24.32
N GLN A 684 18.92 9.28 24.03
CA GLN A 684 19.38 9.50 22.65
C GLN A 684 19.33 8.20 21.85
N GLU A 685 19.81 7.10 22.43
CA GLU A 685 19.77 5.77 21.81
C GLU A 685 18.34 5.32 21.55
N ARG A 686 17.41 5.51 22.49
CA ARG A 686 15.98 5.22 22.29
C ARG A 686 15.38 6.02 21.13
N MET A 687 15.64 7.33 21.08
CA MET A 687 15.15 8.20 20.01
C MET A 687 15.61 7.72 18.62
N VAL A 688 16.89 7.33 18.53
CA VAL A 688 17.50 6.78 17.31
C VAL A 688 16.91 5.42 16.96
N ALA A 689 16.78 4.51 17.94
CA ALA A 689 16.31 3.15 17.74
C ALA A 689 14.85 3.08 17.26
N ASP A 690 13.98 3.99 17.74
CA ASP A 690 12.60 4.07 17.27
C ASP A 690 12.53 4.49 15.79
N VAL A 691 13.38 5.44 15.36
CA VAL A 691 13.52 5.83 13.94
C VAL A 691 14.12 4.69 13.12
N GLU A 692 15.16 4.04 13.61
CA GLU A 692 15.80 2.89 12.95
C GLU A 692 14.76 1.80 12.68
N ALA A 693 13.94 1.44 13.67
CA ALA A 693 12.92 0.40 13.53
C ALA A 693 11.89 0.74 12.45
N PHE A 694 11.42 1.99 12.43
CA PHE A 694 10.45 2.45 11.44
C PHE A 694 11.03 2.47 10.01
N VAL A 695 12.22 3.05 9.83
CA VAL A 695 12.89 3.10 8.52
C VAL A 695 13.24 1.70 8.03
N TYR A 696 13.70 0.83 8.92
CA TYR A 696 14.02 -0.56 8.58
C TYR A 696 12.78 -1.33 8.09
N HIS A 697 11.63 -1.14 8.75
CA HIS A 697 10.36 -1.72 8.30
C HIS A 697 9.96 -1.24 6.89
N LEU A 698 9.99 0.08 6.64
CA LEU A 698 9.71 0.62 5.31
C LEU A 698 10.64 0.03 4.24
N MET A 699 11.93 -0.04 4.53
CA MET A 699 12.92 -0.58 3.60
C MET A 699 12.70 -2.05 3.25
N THR A 700 12.27 -2.86 4.23
CA THR A 700 12.24 -4.34 4.14
C THR A 700 10.89 -4.89 3.74
N ASP A 701 9.80 -4.32 4.26
CA ASP A 701 8.44 -4.84 4.07
C ASP A 701 7.62 -4.04 3.06
N VAL A 702 8.05 -2.82 2.70
CA VAL A 702 7.27 -1.92 1.81
C VAL A 702 8.02 -1.62 0.52
N PHE A 703 9.26 -1.13 0.62
CA PHE A 703 9.99 -0.58 -0.52
C PHE A 703 10.87 -1.58 -1.26
N ASN A 704 10.93 -2.83 -0.83
CA ASN A 704 11.81 -3.85 -1.41
C ASN A 704 13.26 -3.38 -1.58
N SER A 705 13.83 -2.65 -0.61
CA SER A 705 15.15 -2.02 -0.77
C SER A 705 16.29 -2.82 -0.14
N THR A 706 16.01 -3.91 0.58
CA THR A 706 17.03 -4.76 1.21
C THR A 706 18.05 -5.30 0.20
N GLY A 707 19.35 -5.25 0.52
CA GLY A 707 20.42 -5.73 -0.37
C GLY A 707 20.73 -4.81 -1.56
N THR A 708 20.03 -3.68 -1.72
CA THR A 708 20.30 -2.73 -2.82
C THR A 708 21.66 -2.04 -2.74
N ALA A 709 22.30 -2.03 -1.57
CA ALA A 709 23.67 -1.55 -1.47
C ALA A 709 24.63 -2.39 -2.33
N ASP A 710 24.45 -3.71 -2.40
CA ASP A 710 25.30 -4.58 -3.22
C ASP A 710 25.11 -4.30 -4.71
N TYR A 711 23.87 -4.04 -5.16
CA TYR A 711 23.59 -3.60 -6.54
C TYR A 711 24.23 -2.25 -6.85
N ALA A 712 24.18 -1.29 -5.93
CA ALA A 712 24.84 0.00 -6.08
C ALA A 712 26.38 -0.14 -6.19
N LEU A 713 26.99 -1.00 -5.37
CA LEU A 713 28.41 -1.30 -5.44
C LEU A 713 28.80 -1.94 -6.79
N LYS A 714 27.98 -2.88 -7.29
CA LYS A 714 28.17 -3.48 -8.62
C LYS A 714 28.03 -2.46 -9.74
N ALA A 715 27.03 -1.58 -9.67
CA ALA A 715 26.84 -0.52 -10.65
C ALA A 715 28.06 0.40 -10.75
N ILE A 716 28.67 0.77 -9.61
CA ILE A 716 29.91 1.55 -9.57
C ILE A 716 31.07 0.78 -10.20
N GLU A 717 31.20 -0.51 -9.90
CA GLU A 717 32.25 -1.36 -10.46
C GLU A 717 32.11 -1.53 -11.98
N GLU A 718 30.92 -1.83 -12.48
CA GLU A 718 30.62 -1.99 -13.90
C GLU A 718 30.86 -0.69 -14.68
N ALA A 719 30.49 0.45 -14.10
CA ALA A 719 30.75 1.77 -14.65
C ALA A 719 32.22 2.21 -14.51
N ASN A 720 33.00 1.51 -13.67
CA ASN A 720 34.35 1.89 -13.27
C ASN A 720 34.44 3.35 -12.79
N GLY A 721 33.45 3.80 -12.00
CA GLY A 721 33.41 5.17 -11.50
C GLY A 721 32.05 5.64 -10.98
N TYR A 722 31.99 6.92 -10.65
CA TYR A 722 30.80 7.59 -10.10
C TYR A 722 29.72 7.95 -11.14
N LYS A 723 30.02 7.88 -12.44
CA LYS A 723 29.04 8.14 -13.52
C LYS A 723 28.50 6.82 -14.03
N ILE A 724 27.21 6.59 -13.87
CA ILE A 724 26.57 5.38 -14.38
C ILE A 724 26.16 5.66 -15.84
N ALA A 725 26.66 4.85 -16.77
CA ALA A 725 26.24 4.96 -18.17
C ALA A 725 24.73 4.67 -18.27
N ARG A 726 23.97 5.66 -18.74
CA ARG A 726 22.55 5.52 -19.07
C ARG A 726 22.42 5.50 -20.59
N ASP A 727 21.75 4.48 -21.13
CA ASP A 727 21.45 4.35 -22.58
C ASP A 727 20.36 5.34 -23.03
N VAL A 728 20.40 6.58 -22.54
CA VAL A 728 19.41 7.61 -22.84
C VAL A 728 19.93 8.45 -24.00
N LYS A 729 19.22 8.40 -25.12
CA LYS A 729 19.51 9.19 -26.32
C LYS A 729 18.66 10.45 -26.33
N VAL A 730 19.19 11.50 -26.96
CA VAL A 730 18.36 12.61 -27.45
C VAL A 730 17.55 12.06 -28.63
N ILE A 731 16.26 11.82 -28.38
CA ILE A 731 15.31 11.29 -29.37
C ILE A 731 14.39 12.38 -29.90
N GLU A 732 14.21 13.46 -29.13
CA GLU A 732 13.48 14.65 -29.53
C GLU A 732 14.37 15.56 -30.38
N ASN A 733 13.76 16.20 -31.39
CA ASN A 733 14.46 17.13 -32.27
C ASN A 733 14.49 18.54 -31.64
N PRO A 734 15.67 19.12 -31.33
CA PRO A 734 15.76 20.44 -30.70
C PRO A 734 15.03 21.56 -31.46
N ALA A 735 14.91 21.44 -32.79
CA ALA A 735 14.21 22.44 -33.61
C ALA A 735 12.69 22.47 -33.34
N ASP A 736 12.12 21.40 -32.80
CA ASP A 736 10.70 21.30 -32.46
C ASP A 736 10.38 21.77 -31.03
N TRP A 737 11.42 22.27 -30.33
CA TRP A 737 11.42 22.67 -28.92
C TRP A 737 12.10 24.04 -28.71
N THR A 738 11.98 24.96 -29.68
CA THR A 738 12.33 26.37 -29.44
C THR A 738 11.41 26.99 -28.40
N GLU A 739 11.78 28.14 -27.82
CA GLU A 739 10.95 28.85 -26.83
C GLU A 739 9.52 29.09 -27.35
N ASP A 740 9.37 29.57 -28.59
CA ASP A 740 8.06 29.76 -29.23
C ASP A 740 7.27 28.43 -29.34
N MET A 741 7.94 27.33 -29.70
CA MET A 741 7.32 26.01 -29.81
C MET A 741 6.92 25.43 -28.46
N ILE A 742 7.73 25.68 -27.42
CA ILE A 742 7.46 25.29 -26.04
C ILE A 742 6.16 25.95 -25.57
N HIS A 743 6.02 27.27 -25.74
CA HIS A 743 4.79 27.98 -25.41
C HIS A 743 3.59 27.47 -26.23
N ALA A 744 3.77 27.27 -27.54
CA ALA A 744 2.70 26.79 -28.42
C ALA A 744 2.23 25.36 -28.08
N ARG A 745 3.12 24.49 -27.59
CA ARG A 745 2.80 23.14 -27.12
C ARG A 745 2.12 23.18 -25.76
N ALA A 746 2.66 23.95 -24.80
CA ALA A 746 2.07 24.10 -23.47
C ALA A 746 0.62 24.61 -23.52
N ALA A 747 0.34 25.58 -24.39
CA ALA A 747 -1.01 26.12 -24.59
C ALA A 747 -2.04 25.09 -25.07
N LYS A 748 -1.62 23.91 -25.58
CA LYS A 748 -2.52 22.81 -25.96
C LYS A 748 -2.81 21.84 -24.81
N LEU A 749 -2.01 21.88 -23.74
CA LEU A 749 -2.19 21.06 -22.54
C LEU A 749 -3.17 21.71 -21.56
N GLU A 750 -3.35 23.03 -21.65
CA GLU A 750 -4.30 23.79 -20.84
C GLU A 750 -5.74 23.53 -21.32
N SER A 751 -6.33 22.42 -20.87
CA SER A 751 -7.77 22.16 -20.99
C SER A 751 -8.34 21.47 -19.75
N ASP A 752 -8.33 22.18 -18.62
CA ASP A 752 -9.47 22.32 -17.70
C ASP A 752 -9.04 23.25 -16.55
N LYS A 753 -10.00 24.03 -16.05
CA LYS A 753 -9.84 25.21 -15.20
C LYS A 753 -8.79 25.09 -14.09
N GLY A 754 -7.98 26.15 -13.93
CA GLY A 754 -7.38 26.50 -12.64
C GLY A 754 -6.27 27.56 -12.67
N PRO A 755 -6.56 28.86 -12.88
CA PRO A 755 -5.75 29.95 -12.32
C PRO A 755 -6.33 30.49 -10.98
N GLU A 756 -7.37 29.86 -10.43
CA GLU A 756 -8.05 30.31 -9.19
C GLU A 756 -7.55 29.61 -7.91
N GLY A 757 -6.73 28.56 -7.98
CA GLY A 757 -6.16 27.90 -6.81
C GLY A 757 -5.06 28.72 -6.13
N ASN A 758 -5.15 28.91 -4.81
CA ASN A 758 -4.11 29.57 -4.01
C ASN A 758 -3.15 28.52 -3.41
N PHE A 759 -1.84 28.79 -3.46
CA PHE A 759 -0.79 28.00 -2.82
C PHE A 759 -0.97 27.83 -1.29
N ASP A 760 -1.67 28.77 -0.64
CA ASP A 760 -1.95 28.71 0.80
C ASP A 760 -3.13 27.80 1.17
N ASP A 761 -3.85 27.23 0.20
CA ASP A 761 -4.93 26.27 0.43
C ASP A 761 -4.38 24.84 0.53
#